data_AF-A0A227KAQ6-F1
#
_entry.id   AF-A0A227KAQ6-F1
#
_cell.length_a   1.000
_cell.length_b   1.000
_cell.length_c   1.000
_cell.angle_alpha   90.00
_cell.angle_beta   90.00
_cell.angle_gamma   90.00
#
_symmetry.space_group_name_H-M   'P 1'
#
loop_
_entity.id
_entity.type
_entity.pdbx_description
1 polymer ?
#
loop_
_entity_poly.entity_id
_entity_poly.type
_entity_poly.pdbx_seq_one_letter_code
_entity_poly.pdbx_strand_id
1 'polypeptide(L)'
;MPLREASAFRVHSRRNHMRTSKYRAAVALLFLVIVAGGLIFNLGLGTVSSFGFDKIAAICPLGALETFLASKTFVPSVFFAFLFFIVVAVIVGRAFCGWMCPVPLLRSVLGAEEKRTSKDYPKGAKESEPDLEGKRADFAVADVQEEKAAFSSAKITDRSIPKGPFYVLFAALGSALVFGFPVFCLICPVGLTFGVILGVWSFFYTGSASWTLLLILAFLFLEIFFLRKWCHQFCPIGALISLVSIFNRSFRPKVSSGCYKLKGGLNCNRCSIACPEGIQLLYNPSSRELSRCIKCGKCADACPAHAIHFPLFSRKTSEDSLSQEKALTPSIASEEKVQVLDQTAPFSEKEAIAEASRCIQCGACEEKCPQKNPLRDYIRLLSEGRTQEAVKLLNASGSMPEVCGRICPQDQLCESVCPLREYGGAIQIGRLTSLGGDLGLKKNWRRASVTKPRELKRKTVAIIGAGPAGLAAADVLCSFGVHTTVFDKEHEIGGLLTYGIPFFKLEKESLAKRRKLYEKQGIRFKLGVPIEEKNFIALTKDYDAVIFALGASAPVIPQFSDLAAADIIPAMDYLGSVNRLLLHETGTQPLDFVGKRVAVLGGGDTAVDCSRTSARQGASRTFMIARKELHVLKASKKDLALAIKEKVEVLDRCQILDIQRKQDQFLIQYVRGGSPETRELVVDRIVCAYGFRVLYPEWLEKFISKNSQDNYEAGKNIFVAGEFRTGSRLATNAIEDGKEAAQAVISALRLGEAKK
;
A
#
# COMPACT_ATOMS: atom_id res chain seq x y z
N MET A 1 -19.52 -27.96 -23.60
CA MET A 1 -20.51 -27.06 -24.21
C MET A 1 -20.04 -25.62 -24.07
N PRO A 2 -19.87 -24.84 -25.15
CA PRO A 2 -19.23 -23.53 -25.10
C PRO A 2 -20.27 -22.39 -25.22
N LEU A 3 -20.23 -21.44 -24.28
CA LEU A 3 -20.86 -20.11 -24.41
C LEU A 3 -19.84 -19.14 -23.79
N ARG A 4 -18.99 -18.43 -24.56
CA ARG A 4 -19.32 -17.23 -25.37
C ARG A 4 -20.32 -16.32 -24.66
N GLU A 5 -19.79 -15.37 -23.89
CA GLU A 5 -20.13 -13.94 -23.83
C GLU A 5 -19.65 -13.35 -22.49
N ALA A 6 -18.39 -12.91 -22.44
CA ALA A 6 -17.90 -12.02 -21.38
C ALA A 6 -17.78 -10.61 -21.97
N SER A 7 -18.93 -10.00 -22.22
CA SER A 7 -19.05 -8.58 -22.57
C SER A 7 -18.63 -7.73 -21.37
N ALA A 8 -17.51 -7.03 -21.53
CA ALA A 8 -17.19 -5.71 -20.96
C ALA A 8 -17.90 -5.30 -19.66
N PHE A 9 -17.37 -5.67 -18.49
CA PHE A 9 -17.76 -5.03 -17.23
C PHE A 9 -16.81 -3.90 -16.86
N ARG A 10 -17.16 -2.72 -17.35
CA ARG A 10 -16.56 -1.42 -17.04
C ARG A 10 -16.91 -1.08 -15.59
N VAL A 11 -15.96 -1.23 -14.65
CA VAL A 11 -16.12 -0.85 -13.23
C VAL A 11 -16.63 0.59 -13.15
N HIS A 12 -17.93 0.75 -12.88
CA HIS A 12 -18.58 2.02 -12.64
C HIS A 12 -18.32 2.45 -11.19
N SER A 13 -17.07 2.86 -10.93
CA SER A 13 -16.75 3.83 -9.89
C SER A 13 -16.34 5.15 -10.56
N ARG A 14 -17.17 5.59 -11.51
CA ARG A 14 -17.23 6.99 -11.90
C ARG A 14 -18.49 7.59 -11.29
N ARG A 15 -18.48 7.85 -9.97
CA ARG A 15 -19.18 9.06 -9.53
C ARG A 15 -18.49 10.18 -10.30
N ASN A 16 -19.22 10.79 -11.24
CA ASN A 16 -18.79 11.95 -12.00
C ASN A 16 -18.59 13.14 -11.03
N HIS A 17 -17.55 13.06 -10.21
CA HIS A 17 -16.86 14.24 -9.72
C HIS A 17 -16.23 14.85 -10.97
N MET A 18 -16.97 15.78 -11.59
CA MET A 18 -16.38 16.71 -12.54
C MET A 18 -15.21 17.36 -11.81
N ARG A 19 -13.99 16.90 -12.14
CA ARG A 19 -12.75 17.40 -11.56
C ARG A 19 -12.77 18.92 -11.65
N THR A 20 -12.39 19.60 -10.58
CA THR A 20 -12.27 21.07 -10.55
C THR A 20 -11.43 21.61 -11.73
N SER A 21 -10.55 20.79 -12.30
CA SER A 21 -9.81 21.06 -13.53
C SER A 21 -10.68 21.38 -14.76
N LYS A 22 -11.82 20.72 -14.94
CA LYS A 22 -12.72 20.96 -16.09
C LYS A 22 -13.39 22.34 -15.99
N TYR A 23 -13.85 22.70 -14.80
CA TYR A 23 -14.41 24.03 -14.55
C TYR A 23 -13.37 25.13 -14.73
N ARG A 24 -12.13 24.91 -14.27
CA ARG A 24 -11.02 25.86 -14.49
C ARG A 24 -10.73 26.07 -15.97
N ALA A 25 -10.69 24.99 -16.75
CA ALA A 25 -10.50 25.09 -18.20
C ALA A 25 -11.66 25.83 -18.87
N ALA A 26 -12.91 25.57 -18.46
CA ALA A 26 -14.09 26.27 -18.97
C ALA A 26 -14.09 27.77 -18.64
N VAL A 27 -13.73 28.14 -17.40
CA VAL A 27 -13.64 29.56 -16.99
C VAL A 27 -12.53 30.29 -17.75
N ALA A 28 -11.35 29.68 -17.90
CA ALA A 28 -10.27 30.26 -18.68
C ALA A 28 -10.64 30.43 -20.16
N LEU A 29 -11.32 29.43 -20.76
CA LEU A 29 -11.80 29.51 -22.14
C LEU A 29 -12.87 30.59 -22.31
N LEU A 30 -13.84 30.67 -21.38
CA LEU A 30 -14.88 31.69 -21.40
C LEU A 30 -14.28 33.09 -21.34
N PHE A 31 -13.26 33.30 -20.50
CA PHE A 31 -12.55 34.58 -20.43
C PHE A 31 -11.90 34.94 -21.78
N LEU A 32 -11.21 33.99 -22.43
CA LEU A 32 -10.63 34.20 -23.76
C LEU A 32 -11.70 34.52 -24.82
N VAL A 33 -12.84 33.84 -24.78
CA VAL A 33 -13.96 34.09 -25.71
C VAL A 33 -14.58 35.46 -25.48
N ILE A 34 -14.75 35.91 -24.23
CA ILE A 34 -15.25 37.25 -23.91
C ILE A 34 -14.29 38.33 -24.43
N VAL A 35 -12.98 38.15 -24.22
CA VAL A 35 -11.96 39.10 -24.71
C VAL A 35 -11.94 39.13 -26.24
N ALA A 36 -11.96 37.97 -26.91
CA ALA A 36 -12.01 37.89 -28.36
C ALA A 36 -13.31 38.48 -28.94
N GLY A 37 -14.46 38.22 -28.31
CA GLY A 37 -15.75 38.79 -28.69
C GLY A 37 -15.77 40.31 -28.54
N GLY A 38 -15.20 40.84 -27.45
CA GLY A 38 -15.04 42.29 -27.26
C GLY A 38 -14.22 42.94 -28.38
N LEU A 39 -13.15 42.28 -28.82
CA LEU A 39 -12.30 42.73 -29.94
C LEU A 39 -13.04 42.64 -31.29
N ILE A 40 -13.75 41.54 -31.56
CA ILE A 40 -14.45 41.30 -32.84
C ILE A 40 -15.62 42.26 -33.04
N PHE A 41 -16.45 42.45 -32.01
CA PHE A 41 -17.69 43.20 -32.14
C PHE A 41 -17.53 44.70 -31.90
N ASN A 42 -16.31 45.19 -31.61
CA ASN A 42 -16.05 46.59 -31.27
C ASN A 42 -16.96 47.13 -30.15
N LEU A 43 -17.60 46.23 -29.39
CA LEU A 43 -18.25 46.54 -28.12
C LEU A 43 -17.14 47.15 -27.27
N GLY A 44 -17.35 48.29 -26.62
CA GLY A 44 -16.35 48.99 -25.78
C GLY A 44 -15.77 48.17 -24.61
N LEU A 45 -15.97 46.85 -24.62
CA LEU A 45 -15.14 45.83 -23.98
C LEU A 45 -13.80 45.59 -24.73
N GLY A 46 -13.64 46.11 -25.96
CA GLY A 46 -12.49 45.88 -26.85
C GLY A 46 -12.01 47.09 -27.68
N THR A 47 -12.68 48.24 -27.67
CA THR A 47 -12.03 49.51 -28.09
C THR A 47 -11.21 50.08 -26.94
N VAL A 48 -10.00 49.56 -26.83
CA VAL A 48 -8.87 50.17 -26.11
C VAL A 48 -8.52 51.57 -26.71
N SER A 49 -9.23 52.03 -27.74
CA SER A 49 -9.13 53.36 -28.35
C SER A 49 -9.57 54.52 -27.43
N SER A 50 -10.13 54.26 -26.23
CA SER A 50 -10.26 55.27 -25.16
C SER A 50 -9.18 55.14 -24.05
N PHE A 51 -8.33 54.12 -24.14
CA PHE A 51 -7.30 53.79 -23.17
C PHE A 51 -5.96 53.57 -23.90
N GLY A 52 -5.17 54.64 -24.07
CA GLY A 52 -3.84 54.57 -24.69
C GLY A 52 -2.93 53.47 -24.13
N PHE A 53 -1.85 53.14 -24.85
CA PHE A 53 -0.88 52.11 -24.48
C PHE A 53 -0.31 52.29 -23.04
N ASP A 54 -0.28 53.53 -22.58
CA ASP A 54 -0.01 54.02 -21.23
C ASP A 54 -0.97 53.49 -20.14
N LYS A 55 -2.08 52.83 -20.50
CA LYS A 55 -3.11 52.33 -19.56
C LYS A 55 -3.29 50.80 -19.51
N ILE A 56 -2.52 50.02 -20.27
CA ILE A 56 -2.48 48.54 -20.09
C ILE A 56 -1.98 48.19 -18.69
N ALA A 57 -1.03 48.97 -18.18
CA ALA A 57 -0.56 48.90 -16.82
C ALA A 57 -1.69 49.11 -15.80
N ALA A 58 -2.70 49.93 -16.09
CA ALA A 58 -3.80 50.23 -15.15
C ALA A 58 -4.77 49.06 -14.91
N ILE A 59 -4.81 48.06 -15.81
CA ILE A 59 -5.63 46.84 -15.64
C ILE A 59 -4.93 45.84 -14.70
N CYS A 60 -3.59 45.84 -14.73
CA CYS A 60 -2.78 45.00 -13.85
C CYS A 60 -2.57 45.72 -12.52
N PRO A 61 -2.86 45.12 -11.36
CA PRO A 61 -2.62 45.76 -10.07
C PRO A 61 -1.16 46.13 -9.82
N LEU A 62 -0.23 45.31 -10.34
CA LEU A 62 1.19 45.62 -10.28
C LEU A 62 1.53 46.75 -11.26
N GLY A 63 0.97 46.71 -12.48
CA GLY A 63 1.17 47.79 -13.45
C GLY A 63 0.65 49.12 -12.94
N ALA A 64 -0.53 49.16 -12.31
CA ALA A 64 -1.12 50.35 -11.70
C ALA A 64 -0.20 50.92 -10.61
N LEU A 65 0.36 50.06 -9.77
CA LEU A 65 1.31 50.43 -8.73
C LEU A 65 2.64 50.93 -9.31
N GLU A 66 3.17 50.25 -10.34
CA GLU A 66 4.38 50.66 -11.04
C GLU A 66 4.19 52.00 -11.75
N THR A 67 3.05 52.23 -12.41
CA THR A 67 2.71 53.51 -13.06
C THR A 67 2.59 54.64 -12.05
N PHE A 68 2.02 54.38 -10.86
CA PHE A 68 1.96 55.36 -9.78
C PHE A 68 3.36 55.78 -9.31
N LEU A 69 4.25 54.81 -9.12
CA LEU A 69 5.64 55.07 -8.71
C LEU A 69 6.45 55.75 -9.82
N ALA A 70 6.27 55.31 -11.06
CA ALA A 70 6.98 55.82 -12.23
C ALA A 70 6.61 57.28 -12.53
N SER A 71 5.31 57.59 -12.53
CA SER A 71 4.80 58.92 -12.88
C SER A 71 4.94 59.95 -11.76
N LYS A 72 5.18 59.51 -10.52
CA LYS A 72 5.22 60.33 -9.30
C LYS A 72 4.00 61.25 -9.15
N THR A 73 2.89 60.94 -9.81
CA THR A 73 1.68 61.75 -9.87
C THR A 73 0.47 60.90 -9.48
N PHE A 74 -0.46 61.50 -8.74
CA PHE A 74 -1.67 60.80 -8.30
C PHE A 74 -2.72 60.81 -9.41
N VAL A 75 -3.03 59.63 -9.96
CA VAL A 75 -4.10 59.45 -10.95
C VAL A 75 -5.28 58.74 -10.27
N PRO A 76 -6.41 59.44 -9.99
CA PRO A 76 -7.51 58.89 -9.19
C PRO A 76 -8.09 57.58 -9.74
N SER A 77 -8.25 57.47 -11.05
CA SER A 77 -8.82 56.28 -11.69
C SER A 77 -7.94 55.03 -11.49
N VAL A 78 -6.61 55.18 -11.57
CA VAL A 78 -5.64 54.10 -11.33
C VAL A 78 -5.66 53.69 -9.86
N PHE A 79 -5.78 54.66 -8.95
CA PHE A 79 -5.91 54.40 -7.52
C PHE A 79 -7.17 53.59 -7.18
N PHE A 80 -8.35 53.98 -7.70
CA PHE A 80 -9.59 53.24 -7.45
C PHE A 80 -9.57 51.83 -8.06
N ALA A 81 -8.97 51.66 -9.25
CA ALA A 81 -8.79 50.34 -9.86
C ALA A 81 -7.86 49.46 -9.00
N PHE A 82 -6.76 50.02 -8.49
CA PHE A 82 -5.86 49.33 -7.57
C PHE A 82 -6.55 48.98 -6.25
N LEU A 83 -7.31 49.89 -5.66
CA LEU A 83 -8.05 49.66 -4.41
C LEU A 83 -9.11 48.56 -4.58
N PHE A 84 -9.88 48.61 -5.68
CA PHE A 84 -10.83 47.55 -6.01
C PHE A 84 -10.13 46.20 -6.10
N PHE A 85 -8.98 46.13 -6.78
CA PHE A 85 -8.21 44.90 -6.85
C PHE A 85 -7.73 44.42 -5.48
N ILE A 86 -7.23 45.31 -4.62
CA ILE A 86 -6.82 44.98 -3.25
C ILE A 86 -7.99 44.36 -2.49
N VAL A 87 -9.18 44.96 -2.55
CA VAL A 87 -10.39 44.44 -1.90
C VAL A 87 -10.74 43.04 -2.43
N VAL A 88 -10.75 42.85 -3.74
CA VAL A 88 -11.00 41.54 -4.37
C VAL A 88 -9.92 40.52 -3.96
N ALA A 89 -8.65 40.91 -3.88
CA ALA A 89 -7.56 40.04 -3.44
C ALA A 89 -7.67 39.68 -1.95
N VAL A 90 -8.10 40.59 -1.07
CA VAL A 90 -8.39 40.28 0.33
C VAL A 90 -9.51 39.25 0.42
N ILE A 91 -10.58 39.40 -0.37
CA ILE A 91 -11.73 38.52 -0.34
C ILE A 91 -11.40 37.15 -0.96
N VAL A 92 -10.99 37.12 -2.23
CA VAL A 92 -10.86 35.89 -3.05
C VAL A 92 -9.42 35.35 -3.10
N GLY A 93 -8.43 36.11 -2.62
CA GLY A 93 -7.02 35.72 -2.59
C GLY A 93 -6.44 35.44 -3.98
N ARG A 94 -5.50 34.50 -4.07
CA ARG A 94 -4.86 34.10 -5.34
C ARG A 94 -5.73 33.25 -6.28
N ALA A 95 -7.06 33.34 -6.20
CA ALA A 95 -7.95 32.56 -7.08
C ALA A 95 -7.70 32.84 -8.56
N PHE A 96 -7.38 34.09 -8.93
CA PHE A 96 -7.03 34.47 -10.30
C PHE A 96 -5.92 33.59 -10.88
N CYS A 97 -4.86 33.33 -10.11
CA CYS A 97 -3.73 32.48 -10.51
C CYS A 97 -4.15 31.02 -10.78
N GLY A 98 -5.21 30.55 -10.13
CA GLY A 98 -5.77 29.21 -10.34
C GLY A 98 -6.77 29.15 -11.50
N TRP A 99 -7.65 30.14 -11.63
CA TRP A 99 -8.87 30.03 -12.44
C TRP A 99 -8.89 30.85 -13.72
N MET A 100 -8.22 32.01 -13.74
CA MET A 100 -8.24 32.93 -14.88
C MET A 100 -6.91 33.01 -15.64
N CYS A 101 -5.79 32.72 -14.97
CA CYS A 101 -4.49 32.72 -15.62
C CYS A 101 -4.43 31.65 -16.73
N PRO A 102 -4.01 31.99 -17.97
CA PRO A 102 -3.92 31.03 -19.07
C PRO A 102 -2.72 30.09 -18.96
N VAL A 103 -1.69 30.45 -18.17
CA VAL A 103 -0.44 29.69 -18.06
C VAL A 103 -0.64 28.24 -17.55
N PRO A 104 -1.41 27.98 -16.46
CA PRO A 104 -1.71 26.61 -16.04
C PRO A 104 -2.41 25.76 -17.12
N LEU A 105 -3.29 26.37 -17.91
CA LEU A 105 -4.01 25.69 -18.99
C LEU A 105 -3.04 25.33 -20.12
N LEU A 106 -2.23 26.27 -20.59
CA LEU A 106 -1.19 26.02 -21.60
C LEU A 106 -0.23 24.92 -21.17
N ARG A 107 0.23 24.92 -19.92
CA ARG A 107 1.11 23.86 -19.39
C ARG A 107 0.45 22.49 -19.39
N SER A 108 -0.85 22.42 -19.08
CA SER A 108 -1.59 21.16 -19.12
C SER A 108 -1.75 20.62 -20.54
N VAL A 109 -1.94 21.49 -21.53
CA VAL A 109 -2.08 21.11 -22.95
C VAL A 109 -0.74 20.69 -23.55
N LEU A 110 0.35 21.38 -23.19
CA LEU A 110 1.71 21.12 -23.67
C LEU A 110 2.43 19.98 -22.90
N GLY A 111 1.75 19.31 -21.95
CA GLY A 111 2.31 18.17 -21.21
C GLY A 111 3.44 18.52 -20.23
N ALA A 112 3.59 19.79 -19.84
CA ALA A 112 4.68 20.30 -19.02
C ALA A 112 4.34 20.42 -17.51
N GLU A 113 3.46 19.56 -16.98
CA GLU A 113 3.13 19.54 -15.54
C GLU A 113 4.22 18.82 -14.72
N GLU A 114 4.78 19.51 -13.72
CA GLU A 114 5.71 18.94 -12.75
C GLU A 114 4.92 18.10 -11.72
N LYS A 115 5.17 16.78 -11.68
CA LYS A 115 4.57 15.88 -10.68
C LYS A 115 5.43 15.89 -9.41
N ARG A 116 4.92 16.48 -8.33
CA ARG A 116 5.52 16.33 -7.00
C ARG A 116 5.27 14.93 -6.45
N THR A 117 6.31 14.31 -5.92
CA THR A 117 6.31 12.98 -5.33
C THR A 117 6.25 13.08 -3.81
N SER A 118 5.94 11.97 -3.13
CA SER A 118 5.96 11.97 -1.65
C SER A 118 7.34 12.25 -1.05
N LYS A 119 8.43 12.07 -1.83
CA LYS A 119 9.80 12.38 -1.41
C LYS A 119 10.06 13.88 -1.28
N ASP A 120 9.30 14.71 -1.99
CA ASP A 120 9.45 16.17 -1.99
C ASP A 120 8.85 16.83 -0.73
N TYR A 121 8.19 16.04 0.12
CA TYR A 121 7.58 16.49 1.36
C TYR A 121 8.33 15.91 2.56
N PRO A 122 8.58 16.71 3.62
CA PRO A 122 9.18 16.20 4.83
C PRO A 122 8.31 15.07 5.38
N LYS A 123 8.95 13.95 5.73
CA LYS A 123 8.36 12.97 6.62
C LYS A 123 7.93 13.73 7.89
N GLY A 124 6.70 13.52 8.35
CA GLY A 124 6.31 13.92 9.70
C GLY A 124 7.36 13.40 10.69
N ALA A 125 7.59 14.16 11.77
CA ALA A 125 8.60 13.94 12.81
C ALA A 125 9.26 12.56 12.80
N LYS A 126 10.61 12.55 12.75
CA LYS A 126 11.43 11.37 12.99
C LYS A 126 10.88 10.60 14.20
N GLU A 127 10.25 9.45 13.96
CA GLU A 127 10.61 8.29 14.78
C GLU A 127 12.06 8.01 14.39
N SER A 128 12.93 8.09 15.39
CA SER A 128 14.34 7.75 15.30
C SER A 128 14.54 6.48 14.47
N GLU A 129 15.41 6.54 13.47
CA GLU A 129 16.09 5.34 13.00
C GLU A 129 16.67 4.64 14.24
N PRO A 130 16.40 3.35 14.49
CA PRO A 130 17.19 2.64 15.46
C PRO A 130 18.59 2.56 14.88
N ASP A 131 19.50 3.36 15.42
CA ASP A 131 20.92 3.11 15.29
C ASP A 131 21.15 1.65 15.68
N LEU A 132 21.68 0.90 14.71
CA LEU A 132 22.12 -0.47 14.87
C LEU A 132 23.39 -0.48 15.70
N GLU A 133 23.30 -0.12 16.98
CA GLU A 133 24.38 -0.37 17.94
C GLU A 133 23.81 -0.67 19.33
N GLY A 134 24.12 -1.88 19.77
CA GLY A 134 23.70 -2.58 20.99
C GLY A 134 23.16 -1.76 22.17
N LYS A 135 21.94 -2.11 22.59
CA LYS A 135 21.65 -2.76 23.89
C LYS A 135 20.14 -3.04 23.98
N ARG A 136 19.80 -4.32 24.14
CA ARG A 136 18.46 -4.78 24.55
C ARG A 136 18.29 -4.46 26.04
N ALA A 137 17.17 -3.86 26.42
CA ALA A 137 16.65 -3.92 27.78
C ALA A 137 15.12 -3.93 27.71
N ASP A 138 14.55 -4.78 28.57
CA ASP A 138 13.15 -5.19 28.64
C ASP A 138 12.18 -4.03 28.84
N PHE A 139 10.99 -4.11 28.22
CA PHE A 139 9.85 -3.27 28.61
C PHE A 139 8.58 -4.09 28.77
N ALA A 140 8.20 -4.21 30.04
CA ALA A 140 6.88 -4.60 30.52
C ALA A 140 5.84 -3.51 30.21
N VAL A 141 4.60 -3.96 30.07
CA VAL A 141 3.40 -3.18 29.77
C VAL A 141 2.97 -2.40 31.03
N ALA A 142 2.89 -1.07 30.96
CA ALA A 142 2.07 -0.25 31.84
C ALA A 142 1.72 1.12 31.22
N ASP A 143 0.40 1.38 31.19
CA ASP A 143 -0.38 2.63 31.16
C ASP A 143 -0.31 3.66 30.03
N VAL A 144 -1.49 3.85 29.41
CA VAL A 144 -1.82 4.57 28.16
C VAL A 144 -2.51 5.93 28.43
N GLN A 145 -2.32 6.56 29.60
CA GLN A 145 -3.15 7.72 29.98
C GLN A 145 -2.45 9.09 30.04
N GLU A 146 -1.13 9.21 29.91
CA GLU A 146 -0.44 10.52 29.97
C GLU A 146 0.02 11.12 28.62
N GLU A 147 -0.09 10.40 27.50
CA GLU A 147 0.38 10.88 26.19
C GLU A 147 -0.55 11.88 25.47
N LYS A 148 -1.66 12.31 26.07
CA LYS A 148 -2.56 13.32 25.46
C LYS A 148 -2.05 14.76 25.58
N ALA A 149 -1.04 15.04 26.41
CA ALA A 149 -0.52 16.40 26.63
C ALA A 149 0.80 16.70 25.88
N ALA A 150 1.55 15.68 25.43
CA ALA A 150 2.89 15.86 24.86
C ALA A 150 2.92 16.10 23.33
N PHE A 151 1.79 15.92 22.62
CA PHE A 151 1.71 16.17 21.17
C PHE A 151 1.55 17.67 20.81
N SER A 152 1.53 18.57 21.81
CA SER A 152 1.23 19.99 21.64
C SER A 152 2.46 20.89 21.41
N SER A 153 3.71 20.41 21.50
CA SER A 153 4.87 21.32 21.57
C SER A 153 6.10 20.94 20.75
N ALA A 154 6.00 20.03 19.80
CA ALA A 154 7.08 19.83 18.83
C ALA A 154 7.17 21.05 17.89
N LYS A 155 8.07 22.01 18.22
CA LYS A 155 8.48 23.14 17.36
C LYS A 155 8.99 22.59 16.03
N ILE A 156 8.08 22.46 15.06
CA ILE A 156 8.44 22.34 13.65
C ILE A 156 9.06 23.69 13.29
N THR A 157 10.34 23.65 12.92
CA THR A 157 11.11 24.80 12.49
C THR A 157 10.34 25.58 11.42
N ASP A 158 10.15 26.87 11.70
CA ASP A 158 9.52 27.86 10.83
C ASP A 158 10.17 27.80 9.44
N ARG A 159 9.47 27.16 8.49
CA ARG A 159 9.95 27.08 7.10
C ARG A 159 9.75 28.44 6.48
N SER A 160 10.81 29.24 6.55
CA SER A 160 10.87 30.56 5.96
C SER A 160 10.38 30.52 4.51
N ILE A 161 9.44 31.43 4.23
CA ILE A 161 8.87 31.70 2.92
C ILE A 161 10.03 31.84 1.92
N PRO A 162 10.01 31.19 0.74
CA PRO A 162 11.02 31.45 -0.27
C PRO A 162 11.00 32.95 -0.58
N LYS A 163 12.06 33.67 -0.22
CA LYS A 163 12.13 35.13 -0.29
C LYS A 163 12.16 35.65 -1.74
N GLY A 164 12.44 34.77 -2.71
CA GLY A 164 12.60 35.08 -4.14
C GLY A 164 11.50 35.96 -4.74
N PRO A 165 10.21 35.57 -4.69
CA PRO A 165 9.13 36.36 -5.30
C PRO A 165 8.98 37.76 -4.72
N PHE A 166 9.31 37.96 -3.43
CA PHE A 166 9.28 39.27 -2.80
C PHE A 166 10.45 40.14 -3.25
N TYR A 167 11.66 39.59 -3.37
CA TYR A 167 12.80 40.31 -3.96
C TYR A 167 12.51 40.77 -5.39
N VAL A 168 11.85 39.92 -6.20
CA VAL A 168 11.45 40.29 -7.56
C VAL A 168 10.39 41.39 -7.57
N LEU A 169 9.43 41.36 -6.64
CA LEU A 169 8.47 42.46 -6.48
C LEU A 169 9.17 43.78 -6.13
N PHE A 170 10.09 43.77 -5.17
CA PHE A 170 10.85 44.97 -4.80
C PHE A 170 11.72 45.48 -5.95
N ALA A 171 12.37 44.58 -6.70
CA ALA A 171 13.16 44.94 -7.88
C ALA A 171 12.29 45.54 -8.99
N ALA A 172 11.10 44.97 -9.26
CA ALA A 172 10.16 45.49 -10.24
C ALA A 172 9.70 46.92 -9.88
N LEU A 173 9.26 47.13 -8.63
CA LEU A 173 8.85 48.45 -8.14
C LEU A 173 10.02 49.46 -8.14
N GLY A 174 11.22 49.03 -7.75
CA GLY A 174 12.43 49.86 -7.77
C GLY A 174 12.82 50.26 -9.18
N SER A 175 12.75 49.34 -10.15
CA SER A 175 13.04 49.64 -11.56
C SER A 175 12.04 50.65 -12.13
N ALA A 176 10.75 50.52 -11.81
CA ALA A 176 9.74 51.47 -12.26
C ALA A 176 9.98 52.88 -11.69
N LEU A 177 10.41 52.96 -10.42
CA LEU A 177 10.74 54.23 -9.77
C LEU A 177 11.97 54.91 -10.38
N VAL A 178 13.00 54.14 -10.76
CA VAL A 178 14.26 54.65 -11.33
C VAL A 178 14.10 55.06 -12.80
N PHE A 179 13.50 54.19 -13.61
CA PHE A 179 13.41 54.39 -15.06
C PHE A 179 12.19 55.22 -15.49
N GLY A 180 11.21 55.44 -14.61
CA GLY A 180 10.03 56.24 -14.92
C GLY A 180 9.02 55.56 -15.85
N PHE A 181 9.11 54.23 -16.03
CA PHE A 181 8.12 53.42 -16.74
C PHE A 181 8.05 51.98 -16.18
N PRO A 182 6.91 51.26 -16.32
CA PRO A 182 6.73 49.91 -15.77
C PRO A 182 7.51 48.84 -16.54
N VAL A 183 8.83 48.74 -16.26
CA VAL A 183 9.77 47.83 -16.96
C VAL A 183 9.31 46.37 -16.93
N PHE A 184 8.77 45.91 -15.81
CA PHE A 184 8.39 44.52 -15.62
C PHE A 184 7.24 44.09 -16.55
N CYS A 185 6.35 45.01 -16.91
CA CYS A 185 5.22 44.72 -17.79
C CYS A 185 5.65 44.29 -19.20
N LEU A 186 6.87 44.64 -19.63
CA LEU A 186 7.44 44.25 -20.93
C LEU A 186 7.93 42.79 -20.99
N ILE A 187 8.25 42.21 -19.83
CA ILE A 187 8.86 40.87 -19.71
C ILE A 187 7.86 39.85 -19.12
N CYS A 188 6.72 40.31 -18.61
CA CYS A 188 5.69 39.45 -18.02
C CYS A 188 5.00 38.60 -19.10
N PRO A 189 4.76 37.28 -18.89
CA PRO A 189 4.11 36.39 -19.86
C PRO A 189 2.68 36.79 -20.12
N VAL A 190 2.00 37.32 -19.11
CA VAL A 190 0.65 37.87 -19.28
C VAL A 190 0.72 39.07 -20.22
N GLY A 191 1.66 39.99 -19.99
CA GLY A 191 1.89 41.15 -20.85
C GLY A 191 2.27 40.76 -22.28
N LEU A 192 3.19 39.82 -22.44
CA LEU A 192 3.61 39.29 -23.74
C LEU A 192 2.47 38.57 -24.46
N THR A 193 1.61 37.80 -23.78
CA THR A 193 0.44 37.19 -24.42
C THR A 193 -0.54 38.22 -24.96
N PHE A 194 -0.84 39.29 -24.21
CA PHE A 194 -1.66 40.39 -24.72
C PHE A 194 -0.96 41.13 -25.85
N GLY A 195 0.37 41.34 -25.75
CA GLY A 195 1.19 41.90 -26.81
C GLY A 195 1.14 41.08 -28.10
N VAL A 196 1.17 39.74 -28.03
CA VAL A 196 1.00 38.87 -29.19
C VAL A 196 -0.39 39.06 -29.78
N ILE A 197 -1.44 39.00 -28.96
CA ILE A 197 -2.83 39.14 -29.44
C ILE A 197 -3.02 40.47 -30.17
N LEU A 198 -2.57 41.57 -29.58
CA LEU A 198 -2.66 42.90 -30.19
C LEU A 198 -1.75 43.04 -31.42
N GLY A 199 -0.56 42.45 -31.39
CA GLY A 199 0.36 42.44 -32.54
C GLY A 199 -0.21 41.66 -33.73
N VAL A 200 -0.80 40.50 -33.48
CA VAL A 200 -1.49 39.69 -34.50
C VAL A 200 -2.71 40.44 -35.03
N TRP A 201 -3.51 41.04 -34.15
CA TRP A 201 -4.67 41.84 -34.56
C TRP A 201 -4.25 43.03 -35.45
N SER A 202 -3.23 43.77 -35.02
CA SER A 202 -2.68 44.90 -35.78
C SER A 202 -2.13 44.46 -37.13
N PHE A 203 -1.48 43.29 -37.20
CA PHE A 203 -1.00 42.71 -38.45
C PHE A 203 -2.15 42.46 -39.43
N PHE A 204 -3.27 41.89 -38.97
CA PHE A 204 -4.45 41.67 -39.82
C PHE A 204 -5.20 42.96 -40.17
N TYR A 205 -5.19 43.97 -39.29
CA TYR A 205 -5.92 45.23 -39.51
C TYR A 205 -5.15 46.23 -40.39
N THR A 206 -3.83 46.33 -40.24
CA THR A 206 -2.99 47.31 -40.94
C THR A 206 -2.14 46.72 -42.06
N GLY A 207 -2.05 45.39 -42.16
CA GLY A 207 -1.29 44.69 -43.21
C GLY A 207 0.24 44.80 -43.09
N SER A 208 0.76 45.38 -42.00
CA SER A 208 2.20 45.58 -41.80
C SER A 208 2.79 44.53 -40.85
N ALA A 209 3.63 43.63 -41.38
CA ALA A 209 4.44 42.73 -40.55
C ALA A 209 5.52 43.56 -39.85
N SER A 210 5.28 43.93 -38.60
CA SER A 210 6.30 44.59 -37.78
C SER A 210 7.21 43.55 -37.13
N TRP A 211 8.53 43.82 -37.11
CA TRP A 211 9.53 43.03 -36.38
C TRP A 211 9.15 42.80 -34.90
N THR A 212 8.36 43.71 -34.35
CA THR A 212 7.74 43.63 -33.04
C THR A 212 6.97 42.34 -32.83
N LEU A 213 6.20 41.87 -33.82
CA LEU A 213 5.42 40.63 -33.70
C LEU A 213 6.33 39.39 -33.55
N LEU A 214 7.39 39.32 -34.35
CA LEU A 214 8.38 38.23 -34.29
C LEU A 214 9.13 38.22 -32.95
N LEU A 215 9.52 39.40 -32.45
CA LEU A 215 10.18 39.52 -31.15
C LEU A 215 9.25 39.07 -30.01
N ILE A 216 7.98 39.46 -30.01
CA ILE A 216 7.04 39.05 -28.95
C ILE A 216 6.82 37.52 -29.00
N LEU A 217 6.69 36.93 -30.19
CA LEU A 217 6.59 35.47 -30.37
C LEU A 217 7.84 34.73 -29.85
N ALA A 218 9.03 35.26 -30.12
CA ALA A 218 10.29 34.68 -29.62
C ALA A 218 10.41 34.77 -28.09
N PHE A 219 10.03 35.90 -27.49
CA PHE A 219 10.00 36.07 -26.04
C PHE A 219 8.98 35.14 -25.37
N LEU A 220 7.79 35.00 -25.95
CA LEU A 220 6.76 34.08 -25.46
C LEU A 220 7.25 32.62 -25.50
N PHE A 221 7.94 32.23 -26.57
CA PHE A 221 8.53 30.89 -26.69
C PHE A 221 9.61 30.65 -25.63
N LEU A 222 10.55 31.59 -25.47
CA LEU A 222 11.59 31.52 -24.45
C LEU A 222 10.97 31.37 -23.05
N GLU A 223 9.93 32.13 -22.76
CA GLU A 223 9.30 32.12 -21.44
C GLU A 223 8.52 30.83 -21.15
N ILE A 224 7.75 30.32 -22.10
CA ILE A 224 6.97 29.08 -21.92
C ILE A 224 7.89 27.87 -21.74
N PHE A 225 8.99 27.80 -22.52
CA PHE A 225 9.87 26.62 -22.54
C PHE A 225 11.03 26.70 -21.54
N PHE A 226 11.67 27.85 -21.38
CA PHE A 226 12.86 28.00 -20.52
C PHE A 226 12.54 28.49 -19.12
N LEU A 227 11.53 29.36 -18.92
CA LEU A 227 11.17 29.89 -17.60
C LEU A 227 10.13 29.01 -16.86
N ARG A 228 10.40 27.69 -16.79
CA ARG A 228 9.54 26.69 -16.12
C ARG A 228 9.14 27.04 -14.68
N LYS A 229 9.92 27.86 -13.97
CA LYS A 229 9.68 28.24 -12.55
C LYS A 229 9.05 29.63 -12.36
N TRP A 230 8.68 30.33 -13.43
CA TRP A 230 8.29 31.75 -13.37
C TRP A 230 7.16 32.07 -12.39
N CYS A 231 6.03 31.36 -12.46
CA CYS A 231 4.85 31.65 -11.63
C CYS A 231 5.08 31.49 -10.11
N HIS A 232 6.00 30.61 -9.69
CA HIS A 232 6.20 30.27 -8.28
C HIS A 232 7.45 30.95 -7.68
N GLN A 233 8.45 31.30 -8.50
CA GLN A 233 9.69 31.91 -8.03
C GLN A 233 9.88 33.38 -8.45
N PHE A 234 9.31 33.79 -9.60
CA PHE A 234 9.62 35.08 -10.22
C PHE A 234 8.40 35.97 -10.48
N CYS A 235 7.18 35.58 -10.11
CA CYS A 235 5.98 36.38 -10.38
C CYS A 235 5.71 37.44 -9.28
N PRO A 236 5.99 38.74 -9.52
CA PRO A 236 5.74 39.81 -8.57
C PRO A 236 4.25 40.07 -8.35
N ILE A 237 3.39 39.86 -9.36
CA ILE A 237 1.92 39.92 -9.20
C ILE A 237 1.47 38.87 -8.17
N GLY A 238 2.00 37.65 -8.29
CA GLY A 238 1.73 36.57 -7.34
C GLY A 238 2.21 36.92 -5.92
N ALA A 239 3.35 37.59 -5.78
CA ALA A 239 3.88 38.05 -4.50
C ALA A 239 3.02 39.17 -3.89
N LEU A 240 2.64 40.17 -4.67
CA LEU A 240 1.76 41.27 -4.27
C LEU A 240 0.41 40.75 -3.76
N ILE A 241 -0.23 39.86 -4.52
CA ILE A 241 -1.50 39.24 -4.11
C ILE A 241 -1.29 38.41 -2.84
N SER A 242 -0.19 37.66 -2.71
CA SER A 242 0.10 36.85 -1.51
C SER A 242 0.23 37.71 -0.25
N LEU A 243 0.79 38.92 -0.37
CA LEU A 243 0.96 39.88 0.73
C LEU A 243 -0.38 40.42 1.22
N VAL A 244 -1.24 40.83 0.27
CA VAL A 244 -2.58 41.34 0.55
C VAL A 244 -3.52 40.25 1.04
N SER A 245 -3.37 39.02 0.52
CA SER A 245 -4.20 37.85 0.87
C SER A 245 -3.96 37.31 2.28
N ILE A 246 -2.99 37.83 3.05
CA ILE A 246 -2.78 37.44 4.45
C ILE A 246 -4.05 37.72 5.27
N PHE A 247 -4.78 38.78 4.93
CA PHE A 247 -6.03 39.18 5.58
C PHE A 247 -7.25 38.37 5.11
N ASN A 248 -7.12 37.50 4.10
CA ASN A 248 -8.21 36.67 3.60
C ASN A 248 -8.64 35.65 4.66
N ARG A 249 -9.91 35.68 5.09
CA ARG A 249 -10.50 34.68 6.00
C ARG A 249 -11.62 33.85 5.35
N SER A 250 -12.29 34.37 4.32
CA SER A 250 -13.56 33.81 3.83
C SER A 250 -13.43 32.60 2.90
N PHE A 251 -12.30 32.41 2.19
CA PHE A 251 -12.16 31.33 1.19
C PHE A 251 -10.96 30.41 1.43
N ARG A 252 -10.62 30.20 2.70
CA ARG A 252 -9.59 29.22 3.07
C ARG A 252 -10.14 27.80 3.02
N PRO A 253 -9.33 26.81 2.58
CA PRO A 253 -9.69 25.40 2.71
C PRO A 253 -9.86 25.05 4.19
N LYS A 254 -10.96 24.39 4.53
CA LYS A 254 -11.21 23.82 5.86
C LYS A 254 -11.15 22.31 5.79
N VAL A 255 -10.61 21.69 6.84
CA VAL A 255 -10.54 20.24 6.98
C VAL A 255 -11.57 19.81 8.02
N SER A 256 -12.49 18.91 7.64
CA SER A 256 -13.49 18.33 8.54
C SER A 256 -12.91 17.19 9.37
N SER A 257 -13.64 16.79 10.42
CA SER A 257 -13.29 15.67 11.31
C SER A 257 -13.19 14.33 10.59
N GLY A 258 -13.75 14.19 9.38
CA GLY A 258 -13.63 12.99 8.54
C GLY A 258 -12.21 12.73 8.00
N CYS A 259 -11.25 13.62 8.23
CA CYS A 259 -9.87 13.42 7.79
C CYS A 259 -9.21 12.22 8.49
N TYR A 260 -8.63 11.29 7.72
CA TYR A 260 -7.93 10.12 8.27
C TYR A 260 -6.82 10.45 9.27
N LYS A 261 -6.12 11.57 9.08
CA LYS A 261 -5.09 12.01 10.01
C LYS A 261 -5.66 12.51 11.34
N LEU A 262 -6.84 13.14 11.31
CA LEU A 262 -7.51 13.67 12.50
C LEU A 262 -8.29 12.58 13.27
N LYS A 263 -9.00 11.70 12.56
CA LYS A 263 -9.84 10.66 13.17
C LYS A 263 -9.04 9.46 13.68
N GLY A 264 -7.92 9.12 13.04
CA GLY A 264 -7.20 7.87 13.29
C GLY A 264 -5.69 7.98 13.55
N GLY A 265 -5.13 9.18 13.70
CA GLY A 265 -3.68 9.36 13.91
C GLY A 265 -2.79 8.94 12.73
N LEU A 266 -3.38 8.71 11.56
CA LEU A 266 -2.68 8.13 10.41
C LEU A 266 -1.82 9.16 9.66
N ASN A 267 -0.65 8.73 9.17
CA ASN A 267 0.26 9.55 8.36
C ASN A 267 -0.21 9.75 6.89
N CYS A 268 -1.42 10.27 6.68
CA CYS A 268 -1.93 10.62 5.34
C CYS A 268 -1.37 11.97 4.84
N ASN A 269 -0.83 12.01 3.62
CA ASN A 269 -0.24 13.21 3.01
C ASN A 269 -0.78 13.56 1.61
N ARG A 270 -1.90 12.94 1.20
CA ARG A 270 -2.47 13.09 -0.17
C ARG A 270 -2.76 14.55 -0.56
N CYS A 271 -3.32 15.34 0.35
CA CYS A 271 -3.63 16.74 0.09
C CYS A 271 -2.36 17.59 -0.12
N SER A 272 -1.28 17.27 0.59
CA SER A 272 0.00 17.97 0.48
C SER A 272 0.66 17.66 -0.86
N ILE A 273 0.71 16.38 -1.25
CA ILE A 273 1.27 15.93 -2.54
C ILE A 273 0.50 16.55 -3.73
N ALA A 274 -0.83 16.62 -3.62
CA ALA A 274 -1.66 17.20 -4.68
C ALA A 274 -1.58 18.74 -4.76
N CYS A 275 -1.03 19.41 -3.74
CA CYS A 275 -0.98 20.87 -3.69
C CYS A 275 0.18 21.42 -4.54
N PRO A 276 -0.10 22.19 -5.61
CA PRO A 276 0.96 22.78 -6.47
C PRO A 276 1.81 23.80 -5.72
N GLU A 277 1.26 24.44 -4.68
CA GLU A 277 1.96 25.41 -3.83
C GLU A 277 2.68 24.73 -2.64
N GLY A 278 2.47 23.42 -2.42
CA GLY A 278 3.12 22.67 -1.34
C GLY A 278 2.55 22.94 0.06
N ILE A 279 1.33 23.47 0.14
CA ILE A 279 0.67 23.82 1.41
C ILE A 279 0.31 22.54 2.18
N GLN A 280 0.67 22.50 3.46
CA GLN A 280 0.40 21.39 4.35
C GLN A 280 -0.83 21.68 5.23
N LEU A 281 -2.02 21.32 4.75
CA LEU A 281 -3.28 21.65 5.42
C LEU A 281 -3.46 21.05 6.82
N LEU A 282 -2.75 19.96 7.11
CA LEU A 282 -2.91 19.16 8.34
C LEU A 282 -1.90 19.51 9.44
N TYR A 283 -1.06 20.52 9.24
CA TYR A 283 -0.04 20.97 10.20
C TYR A 283 -0.34 22.40 10.69
N ASN A 284 -1.62 22.73 10.85
CA ASN A 284 -2.10 24.06 11.26
C ASN A 284 -1.37 25.20 10.52
N PRO A 285 -1.51 25.27 9.19
CA PRO A 285 -0.72 26.18 8.38
C PRO A 285 -0.94 27.64 8.80
N SER A 286 0.14 28.42 8.82
CA SER A 286 0.03 29.83 9.21
C SER A 286 -0.82 30.60 8.19
N SER A 287 -1.39 31.74 8.60
CA SER A 287 -2.10 32.65 7.68
C SER A 287 -1.25 33.06 6.46
N ARG A 288 0.08 33.10 6.62
CA ARG A 288 1.05 33.40 5.54
C ARG A 288 1.22 32.24 4.57
N GLU A 289 1.15 30.99 5.01
CA GLU A 289 1.19 29.83 4.11
C GLU A 289 -0.13 29.69 3.33
N LEU A 290 -1.26 29.91 4.01
CA LEU A 290 -2.59 29.88 3.40
C LEU A 290 -2.80 31.01 2.39
N SER A 291 -2.13 32.16 2.52
CA SER A 291 -2.23 33.26 1.55
C SER A 291 -1.71 32.89 0.17
N ARG A 292 -0.86 31.86 0.07
CA ARG A 292 -0.38 31.31 -1.20
C ARG A 292 -1.38 30.40 -1.88
N CYS A 293 -2.45 29.97 -1.21
CA CYS A 293 -3.43 29.07 -1.79
C CYS A 293 -4.10 29.69 -3.02
N ILE A 294 -3.82 29.11 -4.19
CA ILE A 294 -4.46 29.49 -5.47
C ILE A 294 -5.88 28.95 -5.63
N LYS A 295 -6.43 28.29 -4.59
CA LYS A 295 -7.80 27.76 -4.54
C LYS A 295 -8.14 26.84 -5.73
N CYS A 296 -7.17 26.03 -6.13
CA CYS A 296 -7.28 25.16 -7.30
C CYS A 296 -8.13 23.90 -7.11
N GLY A 297 -8.54 23.57 -5.88
CA GLY A 297 -9.35 22.38 -5.57
C GLY A 297 -8.62 21.04 -5.62
N LYS A 298 -7.38 20.96 -6.16
CA LYS A 298 -6.62 19.70 -6.32
C LYS A 298 -6.49 18.89 -5.00
N CYS A 299 -6.35 19.56 -3.85
CA CYS A 299 -6.29 18.89 -2.56
C CYS A 299 -7.62 18.23 -2.13
N ALA A 300 -8.76 18.85 -2.44
CA ALA A 300 -10.08 18.29 -2.17
C ALA A 300 -10.39 17.12 -3.12
N ASP A 301 -10.05 17.26 -4.40
CA ASP A 301 -10.20 16.20 -5.41
C ASP A 301 -9.32 14.98 -5.08
N ALA A 302 -8.15 15.19 -4.48
CA ALA A 302 -7.23 14.13 -4.08
C ALA A 302 -7.53 13.55 -2.68
N CYS A 303 -8.46 14.13 -1.92
CA CYS A 303 -8.78 13.68 -0.57
C CYS A 303 -9.68 12.43 -0.63
N PRO A 304 -9.19 11.25 -0.20
CA PRO A 304 -9.97 10.01 -0.25
C PRO A 304 -11.17 10.03 0.70
N ALA A 305 -11.05 10.72 1.83
CA ALA A 305 -12.12 10.92 2.80
C ALA A 305 -13.06 12.08 2.43
N HIS A 306 -12.78 12.80 1.35
CA HIS A 306 -13.51 14.03 0.96
C HIS A 306 -13.63 15.08 2.08
N ALA A 307 -12.67 15.10 3.01
CA ALA A 307 -12.71 15.93 4.22
C ALA A 307 -12.26 17.38 4.01
N ILE A 308 -11.97 17.82 2.77
CA ILE A 308 -11.47 19.17 2.48
C ILE A 308 -12.53 19.95 1.74
N HIS A 309 -12.97 21.05 2.34
CA HIS A 309 -14.05 21.88 1.81
C HIS A 309 -13.55 23.31 1.53
N PHE A 310 -14.05 23.89 0.44
CA PHE A 310 -13.86 25.29 0.08
C PHE A 310 -15.23 26.00 0.12
N PRO A 311 -15.38 27.14 0.80
CA PRO A 311 -16.68 27.80 0.99
C PRO A 311 -17.41 28.21 -0.31
N LEU A 312 -16.68 28.43 -1.42
CA LEU A 312 -17.23 28.87 -2.71
C LEU A 312 -17.58 27.73 -3.67
N PHE A 313 -17.03 26.53 -3.44
CA PHE A 313 -17.12 25.39 -4.37
C PHE A 313 -17.59 24.10 -3.69
N SER A 314 -18.05 24.21 -2.44
CA SER A 314 -18.63 23.09 -1.73
C SER A 314 -19.93 22.72 -2.45
N ARG A 315 -19.86 21.69 -3.30
CA ARG A 315 -21.04 20.93 -3.65
C ARG A 315 -21.65 20.52 -2.31
N LYS A 316 -22.97 20.67 -2.18
CA LYS A 316 -23.78 20.10 -1.08
C LYS A 316 -23.56 18.59 -1.09
N THR A 317 -22.46 18.11 -0.51
CA THR A 317 -22.33 16.74 -0.05
C THR A 317 -23.03 16.75 1.29
N SER A 318 -24.26 16.25 1.25
CA SER A 318 -25.11 15.92 2.38
C SER A 318 -24.30 15.58 3.64
N GLU A 319 -24.22 16.56 4.55
CA GLU A 319 -24.02 16.28 5.98
C GLU A 319 -25.14 15.35 6.50
N ASP A 320 -26.28 15.24 5.79
CA ASP A 320 -27.38 14.33 6.10
C ASP A 320 -27.13 12.83 5.85
N SER A 321 -26.01 12.43 5.24
CA SER A 321 -25.73 11.01 4.97
C SER A 321 -24.71 10.36 5.93
N LEU A 322 -24.16 11.11 6.90
CA LEU A 322 -23.16 10.59 7.86
C LEU A 322 -23.70 10.47 9.30
N SER A 323 -24.96 10.83 9.53
CA SER A 323 -25.63 10.80 10.84
C SER A 323 -26.82 9.83 10.91
N GLN A 324 -27.13 9.09 9.84
CA GLN A 324 -28.16 8.04 9.82
C GLN A 324 -27.64 6.59 9.72
N GLU A 325 -26.37 6.32 10.04
CA GLU A 325 -25.97 4.97 10.49
C GLU A 325 -26.17 4.89 12.01
N LYS A 326 -27.45 4.93 12.40
CA LYS A 326 -27.88 4.61 13.75
C LYS A 326 -27.74 3.09 13.91
N ALA A 327 -26.73 2.68 14.67
CA ALA A 327 -26.63 1.40 15.37
C ALA A 327 -27.31 0.20 14.67
N LEU A 328 -26.68 -0.34 13.63
CA LEU A 328 -26.99 -1.72 13.23
C LEU A 328 -26.27 -2.66 14.21
N THR A 329 -26.98 -3.09 15.23
CA THR A 329 -26.72 -4.37 15.89
C THR A 329 -26.60 -5.43 14.78
N PRO A 330 -25.56 -6.29 14.77
CA PRO A 330 -25.38 -7.25 13.70
C PRO A 330 -26.44 -8.34 13.82
N SER A 331 -27.61 -8.12 13.23
CA SER A 331 -28.55 -9.17 12.89
C SER A 331 -28.13 -9.74 11.53
N ILE A 332 -27.73 -11.01 11.54
CA ILE A 332 -27.45 -11.78 10.35
C ILE A 332 -28.79 -12.09 9.69
N ALA A 333 -29.32 -11.14 8.91
CA ALA A 333 -30.51 -11.35 8.09
C ALA A 333 -30.59 -10.29 6.98
N SER A 334 -29.68 -10.36 6.01
CA SER A 334 -30.04 -10.07 4.62
C SER A 334 -29.00 -10.70 3.72
N GLU A 335 -29.49 -11.49 2.76
CA GLU A 335 -28.74 -12.07 1.67
C GLU A 335 -28.26 -10.95 0.72
N GLU A 336 -27.35 -10.11 1.17
CA GLU A 336 -26.60 -9.27 0.26
C GLU A 336 -25.66 -10.22 -0.50
N LYS A 337 -25.95 -10.45 -1.79
CA LYS A 337 -25.06 -11.15 -2.71
C LYS A 337 -23.69 -10.48 -2.68
N VAL A 338 -22.83 -10.90 -1.77
CA VAL A 338 -21.39 -10.73 -1.88
C VAL A 338 -21.02 -11.48 -3.15
N GLN A 339 -20.95 -10.76 -4.26
CA GLN A 339 -20.25 -11.25 -5.43
C GLN A 339 -18.81 -11.47 -4.96
N VAL A 340 -18.52 -12.70 -4.57
CA VAL A 340 -17.16 -13.19 -4.39
C VAL A 340 -16.55 -13.18 -5.78
N LEU A 341 -16.09 -12.01 -6.20
CA LEU A 341 -15.15 -11.83 -7.29
C LEU A 341 -14.08 -12.88 -7.08
N ASP A 342 -13.70 -13.59 -8.14
CA ASP A 342 -12.60 -14.54 -8.09
C ASP A 342 -11.29 -13.77 -7.86
N GLN A 343 -11.03 -13.42 -6.60
CA GLN A 343 -9.88 -12.68 -6.12
C GLN A 343 -8.59 -13.53 -6.18
N THR A 344 -8.61 -14.68 -6.83
CA THR A 344 -7.43 -15.53 -7.06
C THR A 344 -6.70 -15.17 -8.34
N ALA A 345 -7.37 -14.51 -9.31
CA ALA A 345 -6.74 -14.12 -10.56
C ALA A 345 -5.64 -13.06 -10.33
N PRO A 346 -4.42 -13.26 -10.88
CA PRO A 346 -3.34 -12.28 -10.76
C PRO A 346 -3.71 -10.97 -11.48
N PHE A 347 -3.23 -9.84 -10.96
CA PHE A 347 -3.36 -8.57 -11.65
C PHE A 347 -2.49 -8.53 -12.91
N SER A 348 -2.99 -7.90 -13.98
CA SER A 348 -2.10 -7.32 -14.98
C SER A 348 -1.33 -6.14 -14.39
N GLU A 349 -0.18 -5.77 -14.97
CA GLU A 349 0.59 -4.61 -14.48
C GLU A 349 -0.24 -3.32 -14.48
N LYS A 350 -1.12 -3.11 -15.48
CA LYS A 350 -2.00 -1.94 -15.55
C LYS A 350 -3.00 -1.91 -14.39
N GLU A 351 -3.62 -3.06 -14.08
CA GLU A 351 -4.54 -3.16 -12.94
C GLU A 351 -3.80 -2.97 -11.61
N ALA A 352 -2.60 -3.50 -11.47
CA ALA A 352 -1.78 -3.32 -10.28
C ALA A 352 -1.40 -1.86 -10.06
N ILE A 353 -1.01 -1.11 -11.11
CA ILE A 353 -0.74 0.33 -11.01
C ILE A 353 -2.01 1.08 -10.60
N ALA A 354 -3.17 0.74 -11.18
CA ALA A 354 -4.44 1.38 -10.86
C ALA A 354 -4.85 1.14 -9.40
N GLU A 355 -4.71 -0.09 -8.91
CA GLU A 355 -4.99 -0.45 -7.52
C GLU A 355 -3.98 0.20 -6.57
N ALA A 356 -2.69 0.15 -6.87
CA ALA A 356 -1.64 0.79 -6.08
C ALA A 356 -1.85 2.31 -5.96
N SER A 357 -2.38 2.94 -7.02
CA SER A 357 -2.67 4.38 -7.06
C SER A 357 -3.75 4.83 -6.06
N ARG A 358 -4.53 3.90 -5.47
CA ARG A 358 -5.48 4.20 -4.39
C ARG A 358 -4.80 4.40 -3.04
N CYS A 359 -3.62 3.80 -2.81
CA CYS A 359 -2.98 3.72 -1.50
C CYS A 359 -2.58 5.09 -0.92
N ILE A 360 -3.02 5.41 0.30
CA ILE A 360 -2.76 6.72 0.94
C ILE A 360 -1.38 6.86 1.59
N GLN A 361 -0.52 5.83 1.47
CA GLN A 361 0.86 5.84 1.97
C GLN A 361 0.99 6.01 3.51
N CYS A 362 0.02 5.49 4.28
CA CYS A 362 0.00 5.65 5.74
C CYS A 362 0.98 4.76 6.52
N GLY A 363 1.26 3.52 6.05
CA GLY A 363 2.17 2.58 6.70
C GLY A 363 1.55 1.56 7.67
N ALA A 364 0.28 1.73 8.09
CA ALA A 364 -0.37 0.84 9.07
C ALA A 364 -0.32 -0.66 8.70
N CYS A 365 -0.35 -0.97 7.39
CA CYS A 365 -0.23 -2.34 6.90
C CYS A 365 1.15 -2.98 7.15
N GLU A 366 2.22 -2.19 7.20
CA GLU A 366 3.60 -2.65 7.48
C GLU A 366 3.71 -3.09 8.95
N GLU A 367 3.12 -2.33 9.86
CA GLU A 367 3.13 -2.63 11.30
C GLU A 367 2.41 -3.93 11.62
N LYS A 368 1.26 -4.18 10.96
CA LYS A 368 0.48 -5.40 11.15
C LYS A 368 1.09 -6.62 10.43
N CYS A 369 1.97 -6.41 9.45
CA CYS A 369 2.64 -7.49 8.74
C CYS A 369 3.70 -8.14 9.66
N PRO A 370 3.63 -9.46 9.92
CA PRO A 370 4.63 -10.13 10.76
C PRO A 370 6.06 -9.94 10.25
N GLN A 371 6.25 -9.92 8.93
CA GLN A 371 7.56 -9.72 8.30
C GLN A 371 8.04 -8.27 8.23
N LYS A 372 7.23 -7.30 8.68
CA LYS A 372 7.49 -5.85 8.55
C LYS A 372 7.90 -5.44 7.13
N ASN A 373 7.29 -6.08 6.12
CA ASN A 373 7.60 -5.80 4.73
C ASN A 373 7.34 -4.33 4.40
N PRO A 374 8.17 -3.68 3.55
CA PRO A 374 8.06 -2.26 3.19
C PRO A 374 6.92 -2.01 2.18
N LEU A 375 5.69 -2.38 2.55
CA LEU A 375 4.49 -2.35 1.71
C LEU A 375 4.14 -0.94 1.23
N ARG A 376 4.37 0.10 2.05
CA ARG A 376 4.13 1.50 1.69
C ARG A 376 5.01 1.88 0.51
N ASP A 377 6.32 1.71 0.64
CA ASP A 377 7.28 2.05 -0.41
C ASP A 377 7.11 1.17 -1.65
N TYR A 378 6.81 -0.11 -1.46
CA TYR A 378 6.49 -1.04 -2.53
C TYR A 378 5.28 -0.56 -3.37
N ILE A 379 4.15 -0.27 -2.71
CA ILE A 379 2.93 0.16 -3.38
C ILE A 379 3.12 1.54 -4.01
N ARG A 380 3.90 2.44 -3.38
CA ARG A 380 4.27 3.72 -4.01
C ARG A 380 4.99 3.50 -5.34
N LEU A 381 6.06 2.71 -5.33
CA LEU A 381 6.87 2.46 -6.53
C LEU A 381 6.02 1.80 -7.64
N LEU A 382 5.12 0.89 -7.28
CA LEU A 382 4.13 0.36 -8.23
C LEU A 382 3.24 1.45 -8.82
N SER A 383 2.68 2.34 -7.98
CA SER A 383 1.82 3.43 -8.47
C SER A 383 2.54 4.42 -9.40
N GLU A 384 3.86 4.54 -9.26
CA GLU A 384 4.73 5.36 -10.11
C GLU A 384 5.11 4.66 -11.44
N GLY A 385 4.67 3.42 -11.65
CA GLY A 385 5.06 2.61 -12.81
C GLY A 385 6.49 2.06 -12.72
N ARG A 386 7.14 2.15 -11.54
CA ARG A 386 8.51 1.69 -11.29
C ARG A 386 8.50 0.24 -10.82
N THR A 387 7.86 -0.64 -11.60
CA THR A 387 7.57 -2.03 -11.24
C THR A 387 8.82 -2.80 -10.85
N GLN A 388 9.91 -2.69 -11.62
CA GLN A 388 11.14 -3.42 -11.32
C GLN A 388 11.73 -3.02 -9.96
N GLU A 389 11.76 -1.73 -9.64
CA GLU A 389 12.26 -1.26 -8.35
C GLU A 389 11.36 -1.72 -7.20
N ALA A 390 10.05 -1.66 -7.38
CA ALA A 390 9.08 -2.16 -6.41
C ALA A 390 9.30 -3.65 -6.13
N VAL A 391 9.40 -4.46 -7.19
CA VAL A 391 9.60 -5.92 -7.09
C VAL A 391 10.93 -6.25 -6.42
N LYS A 392 12.02 -5.55 -6.75
CA LYS A 392 13.31 -5.73 -6.07
C LYS A 392 13.22 -5.40 -4.58
N LEU A 393 12.49 -4.34 -4.20
CA LEU A 393 12.28 -3.96 -2.81
C LEU A 393 11.53 -5.06 -2.03
N LEU A 394 10.46 -5.60 -2.62
CA LEU A 394 9.64 -6.65 -2.01
C LEU A 394 10.39 -7.99 -1.93
N ASN A 395 11.23 -8.30 -2.92
CA ASN A 395 12.08 -9.50 -2.94
C ASN A 395 13.42 -9.26 -2.22
N ALA A 396 13.35 -8.81 -0.96
CA ALA A 396 14.51 -8.80 -0.07
C ALA A 396 14.86 -10.23 0.40
N SER A 397 16.11 -10.44 0.84
CA SER A 397 16.55 -11.74 1.38
C SER A 397 15.61 -12.23 2.50
N GLY A 398 15.32 -13.53 2.49
CA GLY A 398 14.39 -14.18 3.40
C GLY A 398 12.92 -13.96 3.07
N SER A 399 12.57 -13.28 1.97
CA SER A 399 11.17 -13.00 1.62
C SER A 399 10.64 -13.95 0.54
N MET A 400 9.37 -14.35 0.68
CA MET A 400 8.64 -15.20 -0.27
C MET A 400 7.28 -14.57 -0.63
N PRO A 401 7.28 -13.45 -1.38
CA PRO A 401 6.06 -12.74 -1.76
C PRO A 401 5.11 -13.56 -2.64
N GLU A 402 5.62 -14.44 -3.50
CA GLU A 402 4.82 -15.36 -4.31
C GLU A 402 4.00 -16.33 -3.46
N VAL A 403 4.47 -16.64 -2.25
CA VAL A 403 3.76 -17.48 -1.28
C VAL A 403 2.82 -16.60 -0.46
N CYS A 404 3.36 -15.58 0.21
CA CYS A 404 2.62 -14.75 1.16
C CYS A 404 1.48 -13.95 0.51
N GLY A 405 1.62 -13.56 -0.76
CA GLY A 405 0.56 -12.89 -1.52
C GLY A 405 -0.66 -13.79 -1.75
N ARG A 406 -0.49 -15.11 -1.73
CA ARG A 406 -1.54 -16.09 -2.01
C ARG A 406 -2.18 -16.67 -0.74
N ILE A 407 -1.37 -16.99 0.27
CA ILE A 407 -1.82 -17.81 1.41
C ILE A 407 -2.02 -17.05 2.72
N CYS A 408 -1.50 -15.82 2.85
CA CYS A 408 -1.72 -15.06 4.07
C CYS A 408 -3.20 -14.70 4.20
N PRO A 409 -3.80 -14.75 5.41
CA PRO A 409 -5.13 -14.21 5.65
C PRO A 409 -5.04 -12.67 5.72
N GLN A 410 -4.96 -11.99 4.57
CA GLN A 410 -4.74 -10.54 4.54
C GLN A 410 -5.88 -9.77 5.22
N ASP A 411 -7.09 -10.33 5.21
CA ASP A 411 -8.29 -9.83 5.90
C ASP A 411 -8.17 -9.82 7.43
N GLN A 412 -7.19 -10.54 7.98
CA GLN A 412 -6.80 -10.54 9.39
C GLN A 412 -5.45 -9.83 9.65
N LEU A 413 -4.69 -9.54 8.58
CA LEU A 413 -3.36 -8.94 8.63
C LEU A 413 -3.35 -7.55 8.00
N CYS A 414 -2.54 -7.33 6.96
CA CYS A 414 -2.24 -6.02 6.38
C CYS A 414 -3.47 -5.30 5.81
N GLU A 415 -4.43 -6.02 5.23
CA GLU A 415 -5.65 -5.43 4.67
C GLU A 415 -6.69 -5.14 5.77
N SER A 416 -6.61 -5.84 6.90
CA SER A 416 -7.52 -5.64 8.03
C SER A 416 -7.44 -4.23 8.63
N VAL A 417 -6.23 -3.67 8.64
CA VAL A 417 -5.89 -2.33 9.17
C VAL A 417 -5.86 -1.24 8.09
N CYS A 418 -6.26 -1.56 6.85
CA CYS A 418 -6.25 -0.58 5.77
C CYS A 418 -7.32 0.50 6.00
N PRO A 419 -6.95 1.79 6.09
CA PRO A 419 -7.93 2.85 6.35
C PRO A 419 -8.97 3.03 5.22
N LEU A 420 -8.67 2.53 4.03
CA LEU A 420 -9.59 2.56 2.88
C LEU A 420 -10.67 1.47 2.94
N ARG A 421 -10.60 0.53 3.89
CA ARG A 421 -11.56 -0.56 4.03
C ARG A 421 -13.00 -0.05 4.13
N GLU A 422 -13.23 0.99 4.93
CA GLU A 422 -14.53 1.65 5.11
C GLU A 422 -14.93 2.52 3.89
N TYR A 423 -14.01 2.77 2.96
CA TYR A 423 -14.16 3.76 1.88
C TYR A 423 -13.86 3.14 0.51
N GLY A 424 -14.65 2.12 0.13
CA GLY A 424 -14.55 1.43 -1.16
C GLY A 424 -13.61 0.21 -1.15
N GLY A 425 -13.32 -0.34 0.03
CA GLY A 425 -12.53 -1.56 0.21
C GLY A 425 -11.03 -1.30 0.41
N ALA A 426 -10.38 -2.22 1.13
CA ALA A 426 -8.95 -2.16 1.39
C ALA A 426 -8.16 -2.22 0.08
N ILE A 427 -6.91 -1.74 0.11
CA ILE A 427 -5.95 -2.02 -0.95
C ILE A 427 -5.75 -3.54 -1.00
N GLN A 428 -5.85 -4.15 -2.18
CA GLN A 428 -5.64 -5.59 -2.38
C GLN A 428 -4.15 -5.93 -2.34
N ILE A 429 -3.53 -5.75 -1.17
CA ILE A 429 -2.11 -5.96 -0.90
C ILE A 429 -1.70 -7.38 -1.27
N GLY A 430 -2.49 -8.40 -0.91
CA GLY A 430 -2.18 -9.80 -1.23
C GLY A 430 -1.98 -10.02 -2.74
N ARG A 431 -2.89 -9.50 -3.56
CA ARG A 431 -2.83 -9.62 -5.03
C ARG A 431 -1.68 -8.83 -5.64
N LEU A 432 -1.40 -7.63 -5.13
CA LEU A 432 -0.22 -6.86 -5.53
C LEU A 432 1.05 -7.64 -5.21
N THR A 433 1.19 -8.15 -4.00
CA THR A 433 2.32 -8.96 -3.54
C THR A 433 2.49 -10.23 -4.37
N SER A 434 1.40 -10.93 -4.72
CA SER A 434 1.44 -12.11 -5.59
C SER A 434 2.02 -11.77 -6.97
N LEU A 435 1.52 -10.71 -7.62
CA LEU A 435 2.08 -10.23 -8.89
C LEU A 435 3.57 -9.89 -8.76
N GLY A 436 3.93 -9.19 -7.69
CA GLY A 436 5.33 -8.81 -7.43
C GLY A 436 6.24 -10.03 -7.24
N GLY A 437 5.76 -11.07 -6.55
CA GLY A 437 6.48 -12.33 -6.39
C GLY A 437 6.67 -13.07 -7.71
N ASP A 438 5.62 -13.16 -8.53
CA ASP A 438 5.65 -13.85 -9.81
C ASP A 438 6.61 -13.16 -10.80
N LEU A 439 6.55 -11.82 -10.88
CA LEU A 439 7.50 -11.02 -11.67
C LEU A 439 8.93 -11.19 -11.16
N GLY A 440 9.10 -11.21 -9.84
CA GLY A 440 10.39 -11.45 -9.17
C GLY A 440 11.02 -12.77 -9.60
N LEU A 441 10.27 -13.87 -9.52
CA LEU A 441 10.71 -15.20 -9.94
C LEU A 441 10.97 -15.27 -11.45
N LYS A 442 10.06 -14.75 -12.28
CA LYS A 442 10.13 -14.84 -13.75
C LYS A 442 11.30 -14.04 -14.33
N LYS A 443 11.55 -12.85 -13.80
CA LYS A 443 12.56 -11.91 -14.31
C LYS A 443 13.86 -11.90 -13.51
N ASN A 444 13.94 -12.74 -12.47
CA ASN A 444 15.04 -12.73 -11.49
C ASN A 444 15.28 -11.33 -10.89
N TRP A 445 14.19 -10.61 -10.61
CA TRP A 445 14.25 -9.27 -10.03
C TRP A 445 14.34 -9.36 -8.51
N ARG A 446 15.54 -9.17 -7.98
CA ARG A 446 15.83 -9.23 -6.56
C ARG A 446 16.59 -8.00 -6.08
N ARG A 447 16.48 -7.69 -4.78
CA ARG A 447 17.36 -6.72 -4.15
C ARG A 447 18.82 -7.18 -4.30
N ALA A 448 19.71 -6.24 -4.61
CA ALA A 448 21.14 -6.53 -4.71
C ALA A 448 21.65 -7.12 -3.38
N SER A 449 22.60 -8.07 -3.48
CA SER A 449 23.25 -8.67 -2.31
C SER A 449 23.88 -7.58 -1.44
N VAL A 450 23.79 -7.75 -0.13
CA VAL A 450 24.59 -6.99 0.83
C VAL A 450 26.07 -7.31 0.58
N THR A 451 26.96 -6.35 0.89
CA THR A 451 28.40 -6.60 0.92
C THR A 451 28.69 -7.80 1.81
N LYS A 452 29.18 -8.89 1.22
CA LYS A 452 29.46 -10.16 1.94
C LYS A 452 30.64 -9.96 2.88
N PRO A 453 30.44 -9.98 4.21
CA PRO A 453 31.52 -9.78 5.17
C PRO A 453 32.57 -10.89 5.02
N ARG A 454 33.86 -10.54 5.12
CA ARG A 454 34.95 -11.48 4.84
C ARG A 454 34.97 -12.61 5.87
N GLU A 455 34.68 -12.29 7.12
CA GLU A 455 34.61 -13.22 8.26
C GLU A 455 33.58 -14.34 8.07
N LEU A 456 32.49 -14.06 7.36
CA LEU A 456 31.41 -15.02 7.17
C LEU A 456 31.64 -15.97 5.97
N LYS A 457 32.54 -15.63 5.06
CA LYS A 457 32.76 -16.39 3.80
C LYS A 457 33.24 -17.82 4.01
N ARG A 458 33.83 -18.13 5.17
CA ARG A 458 34.32 -19.48 5.50
C ARG A 458 33.40 -20.24 6.44
N LYS A 459 32.32 -19.60 6.92
CA LYS A 459 31.40 -20.21 7.87
C LYS A 459 30.40 -21.10 7.17
N THR A 460 30.05 -22.19 7.85
CA THR A 460 29.16 -23.22 7.37
C THR A 460 27.98 -23.39 8.33
N VAL A 461 26.77 -23.48 7.80
CA VAL A 461 25.55 -23.66 8.61
C VAL A 461 24.69 -24.77 8.03
N ALA A 462 24.29 -25.72 8.88
CA ALA A 462 23.30 -26.73 8.56
C ALA A 462 21.91 -26.26 8.99
N ILE A 463 20.90 -26.44 8.14
CA ILE A 463 19.51 -26.13 8.47
C ILE A 463 18.71 -27.42 8.31
N ILE A 464 17.99 -27.82 9.35
CA ILE A 464 17.18 -29.03 9.37
C ILE A 464 15.72 -28.63 9.20
N GLY A 465 15.17 -28.88 8.01
CA GLY A 465 13.85 -28.49 7.55
C GLY A 465 13.91 -27.45 6.42
N ALA A 466 13.35 -27.81 5.27
CA ALA A 466 13.18 -26.97 4.08
C ALA A 466 11.79 -26.31 4.03
N GLY A 467 11.13 -26.13 5.17
CA GLY A 467 9.90 -25.33 5.30
C GLY A 467 10.17 -23.81 5.18
N PRO A 468 9.13 -22.97 5.32
CA PRO A 468 9.25 -21.52 5.16
C PRO A 468 10.35 -20.89 6.04
N ALA A 469 10.47 -21.32 7.31
CA ALA A 469 11.48 -20.81 8.23
C ALA A 469 12.91 -21.16 7.77
N GLY A 470 13.16 -22.43 7.43
CA GLY A 470 14.48 -22.89 6.99
C GLY A 470 14.90 -22.27 5.66
N LEU A 471 13.96 -22.12 4.72
CA LEU A 471 14.22 -21.45 3.44
C LEU A 471 14.53 -19.95 3.62
N ALA A 472 13.79 -19.27 4.51
CA ALA A 472 14.06 -17.86 4.81
C ALA A 472 15.43 -17.69 5.48
N ALA A 473 15.75 -18.55 6.45
CA ALA A 473 17.03 -18.54 7.13
C ALA A 473 18.20 -18.80 6.16
N ALA A 474 18.06 -19.80 5.28
CA ALA A 474 19.05 -20.14 4.27
C ALA A 474 19.35 -18.97 3.34
N ASP A 475 18.30 -18.30 2.87
CA ASP A 475 18.41 -17.17 1.96
C ASP A 475 19.08 -15.96 2.61
N VAL A 476 18.74 -15.66 3.88
CA VAL A 476 19.42 -14.62 4.65
C VAL A 476 20.90 -14.98 4.82
N LEU A 477 21.24 -16.15 5.35
CA LEU A 477 22.62 -16.57 5.58
C LEU A 477 23.47 -16.54 4.30
N CYS A 478 22.94 -17.07 3.21
CA CYS A 478 23.60 -17.08 1.91
C CYS A 478 23.86 -15.65 1.38
N SER A 479 22.93 -14.71 1.63
CA SER A 479 23.11 -13.30 1.25
C SER A 479 24.22 -12.59 2.03
N PHE A 480 24.55 -13.10 3.24
CA PHE A 480 25.72 -12.67 4.03
C PHE A 480 26.99 -13.47 3.71
N GLY A 481 26.95 -14.40 2.74
CA GLY A 481 28.12 -15.16 2.30
C GLY A 481 28.42 -16.41 3.11
N VAL A 482 27.53 -16.84 4.01
CA VAL A 482 27.65 -18.09 4.75
C VAL A 482 27.31 -19.27 3.83
N HIS A 483 28.08 -20.36 3.92
CA HIS A 483 27.81 -21.59 3.19
C HIS A 483 26.71 -22.40 3.87
N THR A 484 25.52 -22.42 3.27
CA THR A 484 24.35 -23.06 3.88
C THR A 484 23.99 -24.37 3.18
N THR A 485 23.78 -25.41 3.99
CA THR A 485 23.22 -26.70 3.54
C THR A 485 21.89 -26.92 4.25
N VAL A 486 20.80 -27.07 3.50
CA VAL A 486 19.46 -27.38 4.00
C VAL A 486 19.19 -28.88 3.84
N PHE A 487 18.79 -29.53 4.92
CA PHE A 487 18.42 -30.93 5.00
C PHE A 487 16.90 -31.04 5.15
N ASP A 488 16.27 -31.96 4.42
CA ASP A 488 14.85 -32.26 4.62
C ASP A 488 14.59 -33.76 4.43
N LYS A 489 13.61 -34.30 5.15
CA LYS A 489 13.15 -35.68 5.01
C LYS A 489 12.37 -35.89 3.71
N GLU A 490 11.73 -34.85 3.20
CA GLU A 490 10.95 -34.88 1.97
C GLU A 490 11.83 -34.65 0.72
N HIS A 491 11.33 -35.04 -0.45
CA HIS A 491 12.07 -34.95 -1.72
C HIS A 491 12.01 -33.57 -2.39
N GLU A 492 11.04 -32.74 -2.01
CA GLU A 492 10.92 -31.35 -2.45
C GLU A 492 10.97 -30.36 -1.29
N ILE A 493 11.44 -29.15 -1.60
CA ILE A 493 11.45 -28.06 -0.61
C ILE A 493 10.03 -27.54 -0.34
N GLY A 494 9.85 -26.78 0.74
CA GLY A 494 8.65 -26.02 1.03
C GLY A 494 7.83 -26.56 2.22
N GLY A 495 8.09 -27.79 2.66
CA GLY A 495 7.36 -28.41 3.77
C GLY A 495 5.84 -28.37 3.53
N LEU A 496 5.08 -27.80 4.48
CA LEU A 496 3.63 -27.63 4.33
C LEU A 496 3.22 -26.79 3.11
N LEU A 497 4.07 -25.90 2.59
CA LEU A 497 3.76 -25.15 1.36
C LEU A 497 3.62 -26.08 0.15
N THR A 498 4.39 -27.18 0.13
CA THR A 498 4.40 -28.16 -0.96
C THR A 498 3.41 -29.28 -0.70
N TYR A 499 3.45 -29.83 0.51
CA TYR A 499 2.74 -31.06 0.85
C TYR A 499 1.41 -30.84 1.57
N GLY A 500 1.18 -29.69 2.20
CA GLY A 500 -0.06 -29.39 2.93
C GLY A 500 -1.02 -28.50 2.14
N ILE A 501 -0.57 -27.31 1.77
CA ILE A 501 -1.42 -26.32 1.10
C ILE A 501 -1.85 -26.86 -0.27
N PRO A 502 -3.13 -26.83 -0.66
CA PRO A 502 -3.57 -27.34 -1.95
C PRO A 502 -3.02 -26.58 -3.17
N PHE A 503 -2.92 -27.25 -4.32
CA PHE A 503 -2.47 -26.67 -5.59
C PHE A 503 -3.31 -25.47 -6.05
N PHE A 504 -4.61 -25.47 -5.78
CA PHE A 504 -5.52 -24.38 -6.17
C PHE A 504 -5.35 -23.10 -5.34
N LYS A 505 -4.58 -23.14 -4.24
CA LYS A 505 -4.18 -21.96 -3.45
C LYS A 505 -2.75 -21.53 -3.77
N LEU A 506 -1.85 -22.49 -3.94
CA LEU A 506 -0.43 -22.24 -4.17
C LEU A 506 0.14 -23.20 -5.20
N GLU A 507 0.52 -22.65 -6.35
CA GLU A 507 1.17 -23.37 -7.45
C GLU A 507 2.53 -23.92 -7.01
N LYS A 508 2.70 -25.24 -7.09
CA LYS A 508 3.93 -25.92 -6.65
C LYS A 508 5.14 -25.59 -7.51
N GLU A 509 4.90 -25.27 -8.79
CA GLU A 509 5.95 -24.84 -9.71
C GLU A 509 6.67 -23.56 -9.22
N SER A 510 5.97 -22.69 -8.47
CA SER A 510 6.60 -21.50 -7.88
C SER A 510 7.71 -21.86 -6.88
N LEU A 511 7.52 -22.92 -6.09
CA LEU A 511 8.49 -23.44 -5.13
C LEU A 511 9.65 -24.14 -5.83
N ALA A 512 9.37 -24.91 -6.89
CA ALA A 512 10.42 -25.51 -7.73
C ALA A 512 11.30 -24.45 -8.40
N LYS A 513 10.70 -23.37 -8.92
CA LYS A 513 11.44 -22.21 -9.46
C LYS A 513 12.28 -21.53 -8.38
N ARG A 514 11.72 -21.37 -7.18
CA ARG A 514 12.43 -20.81 -6.03
C ARG A 514 13.62 -21.66 -5.61
N ARG A 515 13.48 -22.99 -5.57
CA ARG A 515 14.58 -23.94 -5.31
C ARG A 515 15.74 -23.72 -6.26
N LYS A 516 15.48 -23.73 -7.58
CA LYS A 516 16.50 -23.51 -8.62
C LYS A 516 17.20 -22.16 -8.44
N LEU A 517 16.46 -21.13 -8.03
CA LEU A 517 17.03 -19.82 -7.74
C LEU A 517 17.97 -19.86 -6.52
N TYR A 518 17.58 -20.55 -5.45
CA TYR A 518 18.40 -20.72 -4.25
C TYR A 518 19.65 -21.57 -4.51
N GLU A 519 19.55 -22.65 -5.28
CA GLU A 519 20.70 -23.46 -5.70
C GLU A 519 21.72 -22.62 -6.48
N LYS A 520 21.25 -21.81 -7.44
CA LYS A 520 22.10 -20.86 -8.18
C LYS A 520 22.79 -19.82 -7.29
N GLN A 521 22.24 -19.53 -6.12
CA GLN A 521 22.84 -18.59 -5.16
C GLN A 521 23.89 -19.24 -4.26
N GLY A 522 23.97 -20.57 -4.25
CA GLY A 522 24.94 -21.35 -3.47
C GLY A 522 24.34 -22.08 -2.27
N ILE A 523 23.01 -22.07 -2.10
CA ILE A 523 22.35 -22.90 -1.08
C ILE A 523 22.34 -24.35 -1.56
N ARG A 524 22.85 -25.27 -0.74
CA ARG A 524 22.83 -26.71 -1.04
C ARG A 524 21.61 -27.35 -0.40
N PHE A 525 20.90 -28.19 -1.15
CA PHE A 525 19.77 -28.98 -0.62
C PHE A 525 20.15 -30.46 -0.57
N LYS A 526 19.98 -31.08 0.59
CA LYS A 526 20.08 -32.52 0.84
C LYS A 526 18.70 -33.03 1.25
N LEU A 527 17.91 -33.42 0.26
CA LEU A 527 16.50 -33.81 0.38
C LEU A 527 16.36 -35.34 0.45
N GLY A 528 15.25 -35.84 0.97
CA GLY A 528 15.04 -37.27 1.20
C GLY A 528 15.90 -37.85 2.34
N VAL A 529 16.39 -37.01 3.24
CA VAL A 529 17.30 -37.41 4.34
C VAL A 529 16.65 -37.06 5.68
N PRO A 530 15.98 -38.02 6.35
CA PRO A 530 15.54 -37.83 7.72
C PRO A 530 16.76 -37.69 8.66
N ILE A 531 16.72 -36.70 9.55
CA ILE A 531 17.79 -36.47 10.53
C ILE A 531 17.41 -37.11 11.86
N GLU A 532 18.24 -38.07 12.28
CA GLU A 532 18.18 -38.78 13.55
C GLU A 532 19.39 -38.41 14.44
N GLU A 533 19.39 -38.84 15.70
CA GLU A 533 20.40 -38.48 16.71
C GLU A 533 21.85 -38.65 16.19
N LYS A 534 22.17 -39.80 15.60
CA LYS A 534 23.52 -40.11 15.11
C LYS A 534 23.98 -39.13 14.04
N ASN A 535 23.11 -38.84 13.07
CA ASN A 535 23.42 -37.92 11.98
C ASN A 535 23.48 -36.47 12.49
N PHE A 536 22.63 -36.13 13.45
CA PHE A 536 22.67 -34.82 14.09
C PHE A 536 24.00 -34.55 14.82
N ILE A 537 24.51 -35.51 15.58
CA ILE A 537 25.81 -35.39 16.27
C ILE A 537 26.96 -35.19 15.26
N ALA A 538 26.87 -35.76 14.06
CA ALA A 538 27.83 -35.48 13.00
C ALA A 538 27.70 -34.03 12.49
N LEU A 539 26.46 -33.56 12.26
CA LEU A 539 26.22 -32.18 11.79
C LEU A 539 26.75 -31.12 12.76
N THR A 540 26.67 -31.35 14.08
CA THR A 540 27.20 -30.40 15.07
C THR A 540 28.73 -30.33 15.11
N LYS A 541 29.42 -31.32 14.54
CA LYS A 541 30.88 -31.33 14.37
C LYS A 541 31.30 -30.76 13.02
N ASP A 542 30.53 -31.04 11.98
CA ASP A 542 30.86 -30.69 10.59
C ASP A 542 30.52 -29.24 10.21
N TYR A 543 29.63 -28.58 10.97
CA TYR A 543 29.16 -27.23 10.70
C TYR A 543 29.42 -26.28 11.88
N ASP A 544 29.66 -25.01 11.58
CA ASP A 544 29.89 -23.99 12.61
C ASP A 544 28.62 -23.69 13.44
N ALA A 545 27.43 -23.86 12.84
CA ALA A 545 26.15 -23.76 13.52
C ALA A 545 25.06 -24.63 12.87
N VAL A 546 24.01 -24.95 13.64
CA VAL A 546 22.85 -25.73 13.18
C VAL A 546 21.54 -25.00 13.51
N ILE A 547 20.61 -24.91 12.57
CA ILE A 547 19.25 -24.37 12.78
C ILE A 547 18.22 -25.49 12.65
N PHE A 548 17.36 -25.66 13.66
CA PHE A 548 16.18 -26.51 13.60
C PHE A 548 14.95 -25.73 13.11
N ALA A 549 14.37 -26.18 12.01
CA ALA A 549 13.19 -25.60 11.37
C ALA A 549 12.18 -26.71 10.98
N LEU A 550 11.95 -27.66 11.88
CA LEU A 550 11.15 -28.89 11.66
C LEU A 550 9.64 -28.65 11.57
N GLY A 551 9.16 -27.49 12.02
CA GLY A 551 7.73 -27.14 12.05
C GLY A 551 6.92 -27.90 13.10
N ALA A 552 5.59 -27.75 13.05
CA ALA A 552 4.65 -28.50 13.88
C ALA A 552 3.93 -29.54 13.00
N SER A 553 4.23 -30.82 13.20
CA SER A 553 3.77 -31.90 12.31
C SER A 553 2.92 -32.97 12.99
N ALA A 554 2.87 -33.04 14.33
CA ALA A 554 2.08 -34.04 15.02
C ALA A 554 0.58 -33.66 15.00
N PRO A 555 -0.31 -34.46 14.40
CA PRO A 555 -1.73 -34.13 14.32
C PRO A 555 -2.40 -34.22 15.69
N VAL A 556 -3.37 -33.34 15.95
CA VAL A 556 -4.26 -33.45 17.11
C VAL A 556 -5.47 -34.28 16.70
N ILE A 557 -5.52 -35.55 17.14
CA ILE A 557 -6.61 -36.48 16.84
C ILE A 557 -7.46 -36.68 18.10
N PRO A 558 -8.80 -36.53 18.04
CA PRO A 558 -9.66 -36.87 19.16
C PRO A 558 -9.71 -38.38 19.39
N GLN A 559 -9.85 -38.80 20.64
CA GLN A 559 -10.06 -40.20 21.00
C GLN A 559 -11.55 -40.42 21.26
N PHE A 560 -12.11 -41.47 20.64
CA PHE A 560 -13.47 -41.94 20.85
C PHE A 560 -13.39 -43.43 21.16
N SER A 561 -14.27 -43.92 22.05
CA SER A 561 -14.21 -45.27 22.60
C SER A 561 -14.32 -46.37 21.54
N ASP A 562 -15.18 -46.15 20.53
CA ASP A 562 -15.56 -47.14 19.52
C ASP A 562 -14.82 -46.97 18.19
N LEU A 563 -13.68 -46.24 18.18
CA LEU A 563 -12.96 -45.91 16.96
C LEU A 563 -11.49 -46.32 17.01
N ALA A 564 -11.03 -46.99 15.96
CA ALA A 564 -9.60 -47.25 15.79
C ALA A 564 -8.87 -45.98 15.37
N ALA A 565 -7.59 -45.85 15.74
CA ALA A 565 -6.78 -44.68 15.35
C ALA A 565 -6.72 -44.46 13.83
N ALA A 566 -6.86 -45.53 13.03
CA ALA A 566 -6.84 -45.48 11.56
C ALA A 566 -8.17 -45.02 10.93
N ASP A 567 -9.26 -44.97 11.69
CA ASP A 567 -10.59 -44.62 11.19
C ASP A 567 -10.76 -43.10 10.98
N ILE A 568 -9.96 -42.27 11.69
CA ILE A 568 -9.89 -40.83 11.50
C ILE A 568 -8.63 -40.49 10.71
N ILE A 569 -8.81 -39.96 9.51
CA ILE A 569 -7.71 -39.58 8.63
C ILE A 569 -7.13 -38.23 9.11
N PRO A 570 -5.85 -38.14 9.47
CA PRO A 570 -5.21 -36.85 9.74
C PRO A 570 -5.22 -35.96 8.49
N ALA A 571 -5.50 -34.66 8.66
CA ALA A 571 -5.57 -33.72 7.53
C ALA A 571 -4.31 -33.71 6.65
N MET A 572 -3.12 -33.87 7.24
CA MET A 572 -1.86 -33.88 6.48
C MET A 572 -1.65 -35.14 5.67
N ASP A 573 -2.20 -36.27 6.10
CA ASP A 573 -2.13 -37.51 5.33
C ASP A 573 -3.05 -37.40 4.12
N TYR A 574 -4.25 -36.83 4.31
CA TYR A 574 -5.17 -36.55 3.21
C TYR A 574 -4.58 -35.55 2.21
N LEU A 575 -4.29 -34.31 2.65
CA LEU A 575 -3.76 -33.27 1.77
C LEU A 575 -2.41 -33.67 1.16
N GLY A 576 -1.57 -34.33 1.95
CA GLY A 576 -0.28 -34.87 1.52
C GLY A 576 -0.40 -35.89 0.42
N SER A 577 -1.35 -36.82 0.51
CA SER A 577 -1.59 -37.84 -0.53
C SER A 577 -2.01 -37.19 -1.85
N VAL A 578 -2.92 -36.19 -1.80
CA VAL A 578 -3.40 -35.48 -2.99
C VAL A 578 -2.29 -34.64 -3.62
N ASN A 579 -1.51 -33.92 -2.81
CA ASN A 579 -0.42 -33.09 -3.33
C ASN A 579 0.71 -33.94 -3.93
N ARG A 580 1.05 -35.10 -3.34
CA ARG A 580 2.09 -36.00 -3.88
C ARG A 580 1.70 -36.62 -5.22
N LEU A 581 0.43 -36.97 -5.38
CA LEU A 581 -0.10 -37.41 -6.67
C LEU A 581 0.11 -36.34 -7.75
N LEU A 582 -0.18 -35.07 -7.43
CA LEU A 582 -0.01 -33.94 -8.35
C LEU A 582 1.46 -33.57 -8.62
N LEU A 583 2.38 -34.01 -7.75
CA LEU A 583 3.82 -33.93 -7.97
C LEU A 583 4.36 -35.12 -8.77
N HIS A 584 3.50 -36.08 -9.14
CA HIS A 584 3.86 -37.32 -9.82
C HIS A 584 4.85 -38.20 -9.02
N GLU A 585 4.80 -38.15 -7.68
CA GLU A 585 5.60 -39.02 -6.83
C GLU A 585 5.11 -40.48 -6.92
N THR A 586 6.01 -41.39 -7.28
CA THR A 586 5.69 -42.82 -7.48
C THR A 586 5.35 -43.52 -6.17
N GLY A 587 4.40 -44.46 -6.18
CA GLY A 587 4.04 -45.27 -5.02
C GLY A 587 3.04 -44.62 -4.06
N THR A 588 2.52 -43.43 -4.40
CA THR A 588 1.46 -42.76 -3.63
C THR A 588 0.09 -43.01 -4.26
N GLN A 589 -0.82 -43.61 -3.50
CA GLN A 589 -2.25 -43.72 -3.87
C GLN A 589 -3.01 -42.64 -3.10
N PRO A 590 -3.74 -41.73 -3.76
CA PRO A 590 -4.55 -40.73 -3.07
C PRO A 590 -5.65 -41.43 -2.29
N LEU A 591 -6.01 -40.90 -1.12
CA LEU A 591 -7.20 -41.36 -0.42
C LEU A 591 -8.44 -41.03 -1.27
N ASP A 592 -9.22 -42.05 -1.63
CA ASP A 592 -10.36 -41.89 -2.52
C ASP A 592 -11.63 -41.43 -1.80
N PHE A 593 -12.05 -40.20 -2.10
CA PHE A 593 -13.28 -39.59 -1.60
C PHE A 593 -14.35 -39.41 -2.68
N VAL A 594 -14.16 -39.94 -3.90
CA VAL A 594 -15.12 -39.81 -5.00
C VAL A 594 -16.46 -40.45 -4.61
N GLY A 595 -17.56 -39.69 -4.76
CA GLY A 595 -18.90 -40.14 -4.42
C GLY A 595 -19.16 -40.34 -2.92
N LYS A 596 -18.18 -40.09 -2.05
CA LYS A 596 -18.28 -40.30 -0.59
C LYS A 596 -18.86 -39.08 0.12
N ARG A 597 -19.55 -39.33 1.23
CA ARG A 597 -19.93 -38.33 2.23
C ARG A 597 -18.76 -38.14 3.19
N VAL A 598 -18.24 -36.92 3.28
CA VAL A 598 -17.00 -36.63 4.01
C VAL A 598 -17.31 -35.67 5.17
N ALA A 599 -16.90 -36.02 6.38
CA ALA A 599 -16.84 -35.09 7.51
C ALA A 599 -15.42 -34.57 7.71
N VAL A 600 -15.25 -33.26 7.73
CA VAL A 600 -14.00 -32.58 8.08
C VAL A 600 -14.16 -31.91 9.43
N LEU A 601 -13.41 -32.36 10.43
CA LEU A 601 -13.49 -31.87 11.79
C LEU A 601 -12.52 -30.70 11.97
N GLY A 602 -13.03 -29.48 12.12
CA GLY A 602 -12.20 -28.31 12.37
C GLY A 602 -12.78 -27.00 11.82
N GLY A 603 -12.17 -25.89 12.26
CA GLY A 603 -12.61 -24.52 11.93
C GLY A 603 -11.48 -23.57 11.49
N GLY A 604 -10.32 -24.13 11.11
CA GLY A 604 -9.15 -23.38 10.63
C GLY A 604 -8.91 -23.54 9.12
N ASP A 605 -7.85 -22.92 8.60
CA ASP A 605 -7.51 -22.99 7.17
C ASP A 605 -7.32 -24.42 6.67
N THR A 606 -6.70 -25.30 7.47
CA THR A 606 -6.54 -26.73 7.15
C THR A 606 -7.89 -27.43 6.94
N ALA A 607 -8.90 -27.10 7.74
CA ALA A 607 -10.24 -27.69 7.61
C ALA A 607 -10.93 -27.20 6.32
N VAL A 608 -10.78 -25.92 5.99
CA VAL A 608 -11.28 -25.36 4.73
C VAL A 608 -10.57 -26.01 3.54
N ASP A 609 -9.24 -26.15 3.60
CA ASP A 609 -8.44 -26.77 2.55
C ASP A 609 -8.82 -28.24 2.33
N CYS A 610 -9.00 -29.03 3.40
CA CYS A 610 -9.50 -30.41 3.30
C CYS A 610 -10.90 -30.45 2.67
N SER A 611 -11.81 -29.59 3.12
CA SER A 611 -13.19 -29.57 2.63
C SER A 611 -13.25 -29.24 1.15
N ARG A 612 -12.54 -28.20 0.72
CA ARG A 612 -12.44 -27.76 -0.68
C ARG A 612 -11.74 -28.77 -1.57
N THR A 613 -10.77 -29.51 -1.03
CA THR A 613 -10.10 -30.61 -1.74
C THR A 613 -11.06 -31.78 -1.95
N SER A 614 -11.81 -32.18 -0.92
CA SER A 614 -12.80 -33.26 -1.03
C SER A 614 -13.91 -32.94 -2.02
N ALA A 615 -14.44 -31.71 -2.01
CA ALA A 615 -15.45 -31.26 -2.96
C ALA A 615 -14.93 -31.32 -4.40
N ARG A 616 -13.68 -30.88 -4.65
CA ARG A 616 -13.04 -30.95 -5.99
C ARG A 616 -12.73 -32.37 -6.44
N GLN A 617 -12.43 -33.27 -5.51
CA GLN A 617 -12.21 -34.68 -5.80
C GLN A 617 -13.51 -35.36 -6.25
N GLY A 618 -14.68 -34.77 -5.99
CA GLY A 618 -15.97 -35.32 -6.36
C GLY A 618 -16.70 -36.04 -5.23
N ALA A 619 -16.44 -35.66 -3.97
CA ALA A 619 -17.25 -36.09 -2.83
C ALA A 619 -18.73 -35.77 -3.08
N SER A 620 -19.63 -36.69 -2.71
CA SER A 620 -21.08 -36.49 -2.91
C SER A 620 -21.63 -35.40 -2.00
N ARG A 621 -21.17 -35.35 -0.74
CA ARG A 621 -21.40 -34.25 0.20
C ARG A 621 -20.19 -34.08 1.12
N THR A 622 -19.84 -32.83 1.40
CA THR A 622 -18.76 -32.49 2.33
C THR A 622 -19.30 -31.64 3.47
N PHE A 623 -19.12 -32.10 4.69
CA PHE A 623 -19.51 -31.42 5.92
C PHE A 623 -18.27 -30.90 6.65
N MET A 624 -18.15 -29.60 6.81
CA MET A 624 -17.12 -28.99 7.66
C MET A 624 -17.72 -28.72 9.03
N ILE A 625 -17.27 -29.45 10.05
CA ILE A 625 -17.84 -29.42 11.40
C ILE A 625 -16.96 -28.56 12.30
N ALA A 626 -17.51 -27.45 12.79
CA ALA A 626 -16.81 -26.51 13.65
C ALA A 626 -17.56 -26.25 14.96
N ARG A 627 -16.80 -26.27 16.07
CA ARG A 627 -17.32 -26.00 17.41
C ARG A 627 -17.73 -24.55 17.65
N LYS A 628 -17.10 -23.61 16.96
CA LYS A 628 -17.38 -22.17 17.09
C LYS A 628 -18.36 -21.70 16.02
N GLU A 629 -18.89 -20.50 16.22
CA GLU A 629 -19.70 -19.80 15.22
C GLU A 629 -18.89 -19.43 13.97
N LEU A 630 -19.58 -19.42 12.83
CA LEU A 630 -18.98 -19.18 11.51
C LEU A 630 -18.11 -17.90 11.45
N HIS A 631 -18.57 -16.81 12.06
CA HIS A 631 -17.90 -15.51 12.00
C HIS A 631 -16.65 -15.40 12.91
N VAL A 632 -16.49 -16.32 13.85
CA VAL A 632 -15.37 -16.40 14.82
C VAL A 632 -14.35 -17.48 14.43
N LEU A 633 -14.60 -18.21 13.33
CA LEU A 633 -13.65 -19.20 12.81
C LEU A 633 -12.30 -18.54 12.48
N LYS A 634 -11.21 -19.30 12.71
CA LYS A 634 -9.85 -18.82 12.44
C LYS A 634 -9.55 -18.77 10.94
N ALA A 635 -10.24 -19.58 10.14
CA ALA A 635 -10.03 -19.69 8.71
C ALA A 635 -10.18 -18.34 7.99
N SER A 636 -9.46 -18.18 6.88
CA SER A 636 -9.63 -17.03 5.99
C SER A 636 -11.09 -16.91 5.54
N LYS A 637 -11.67 -15.72 5.72
CA LYS A 637 -13.07 -15.46 5.31
C LYS A 637 -13.26 -15.64 3.81
N LYS A 638 -12.23 -15.32 3.03
CA LYS A 638 -12.19 -15.52 1.57
C LYS A 638 -12.27 -17.01 1.22
N ASP A 639 -11.42 -17.84 1.81
CA ASP A 639 -11.40 -19.27 1.51
C ASP A 639 -12.67 -19.98 2.00
N LEU A 640 -13.22 -19.56 3.14
CA LEU A 640 -14.49 -20.07 3.65
C LEU A 640 -15.65 -19.75 2.69
N ALA A 641 -15.70 -18.52 2.16
CA ALA A 641 -16.70 -18.14 1.17
C ALA A 641 -16.57 -18.95 -0.14
N LEU A 642 -15.34 -19.28 -0.56
CA LEU A 642 -15.09 -20.16 -1.71
C LEU A 642 -15.54 -21.60 -1.42
N ALA A 643 -15.31 -22.12 -0.21
CA ALA A 643 -15.78 -23.44 0.18
C ALA A 643 -17.32 -23.56 0.12
N ILE A 644 -18.04 -22.55 0.62
CA ILE A 644 -19.50 -22.51 0.55
C ILE A 644 -19.97 -22.46 -0.91
N LYS A 645 -19.30 -21.67 -1.77
CA LYS A 645 -19.58 -21.64 -3.22
C LYS A 645 -19.34 -22.99 -3.90
N GLU A 646 -18.40 -23.77 -3.38
CA GLU A 646 -18.09 -25.14 -3.80
C GLU A 646 -19.03 -26.19 -3.16
N LYS A 647 -20.13 -25.75 -2.54
CA LYS A 647 -21.15 -26.58 -1.88
C LYS A 647 -20.66 -27.37 -0.66
N VAL A 648 -19.63 -26.88 0.02
CA VAL A 648 -19.26 -27.39 1.35
C VAL A 648 -20.31 -26.93 2.36
N GLU A 649 -20.85 -27.88 3.12
CA GLU A 649 -21.83 -27.62 4.17
C GLU A 649 -21.12 -27.34 5.49
N VAL A 650 -21.17 -26.09 5.96
CA VAL A 650 -20.52 -25.69 7.21
C VAL A 650 -21.48 -25.85 8.39
N LEU A 651 -21.18 -26.80 9.26
CA LEU A 651 -21.89 -27.07 10.51
C LEU A 651 -21.18 -26.34 11.66
N ASP A 652 -21.60 -25.10 11.91
CA ASP A 652 -21.06 -24.26 13.00
C ASP A 652 -21.76 -24.52 14.34
N ARG A 653 -21.13 -24.09 15.44
CA ARG A 653 -21.61 -24.35 16.83
C ARG A 653 -21.90 -25.82 17.12
N CYS A 654 -21.16 -26.73 16.48
CA CYS A 654 -21.36 -28.17 16.61
C CYS A 654 -20.33 -28.78 17.54
N GLN A 655 -20.79 -29.35 18.65
CA GLN A 655 -19.95 -30.15 19.55
C GLN A 655 -20.24 -31.62 19.30
N ILE A 656 -19.20 -32.34 18.87
CA ILE A 656 -19.25 -33.79 18.69
C ILE A 656 -19.22 -34.43 20.07
N LEU A 657 -20.16 -35.31 20.33
CA LEU A 657 -20.25 -36.09 21.57
C LEU A 657 -19.54 -37.43 21.38
N ASP A 658 -19.85 -38.13 20.29
CA ASP A 658 -19.30 -39.44 20.01
C ASP A 658 -19.25 -39.71 18.49
N ILE A 659 -18.38 -40.64 18.09
CA ILE A 659 -18.29 -41.14 16.72
C ILE A 659 -18.20 -42.66 16.79
N GLN A 660 -19.15 -43.32 16.12
CA GLN A 660 -19.25 -44.78 16.10
C GLN A 660 -19.10 -45.32 14.69
N ARG A 661 -18.38 -46.43 14.54
CA ARG A 661 -18.30 -47.14 13.26
C ARG A 661 -19.52 -48.04 13.09
N LYS A 662 -20.28 -47.82 12.01
CA LYS A 662 -21.40 -48.67 11.57
C LYS A 662 -21.05 -49.28 10.22
N GLN A 663 -20.53 -50.51 10.23
CA GLN A 663 -20.05 -51.22 9.03
C GLN A 663 -18.96 -50.42 8.29
N ASP A 664 -19.26 -49.97 7.06
CA ASP A 664 -18.38 -49.16 6.19
C ASP A 664 -18.58 -47.64 6.34
N GLN A 665 -19.44 -47.22 7.28
CA GLN A 665 -19.79 -45.83 7.53
C GLN A 665 -19.55 -45.45 8.99
N PHE A 666 -19.58 -44.16 9.25
CA PHE A 666 -19.43 -43.56 10.57
C PHE A 666 -20.67 -42.76 10.92
N LEU A 667 -21.18 -42.96 12.13
CA LEU A 667 -22.23 -42.17 12.74
C LEU A 667 -21.58 -41.13 13.67
N ILE A 668 -21.74 -39.85 13.35
CA ILE A 668 -21.30 -38.73 14.18
C ILE A 668 -22.50 -38.22 14.97
N GLN A 669 -22.42 -38.30 16.29
CA GLN A 669 -23.41 -37.73 17.20
C GLN A 669 -22.93 -36.37 17.69
N TYR A 670 -23.76 -35.34 17.54
CA TYR A 670 -23.39 -33.97 17.89
C TYR A 670 -24.58 -33.17 18.40
N VAL A 671 -24.28 -32.13 19.19
CA VAL A 671 -25.24 -31.09 19.60
C VAL A 671 -24.91 -29.79 18.90
N ARG A 672 -25.94 -28.99 18.57
CA ARG A 672 -25.77 -27.70 17.88
C ARG A 672 -26.38 -26.55 18.66
N GLY A 673 -25.62 -25.47 18.83
CA GLY A 673 -26.13 -24.22 19.39
C GLY A 673 -26.59 -24.29 20.85
N GLY A 674 -26.03 -25.22 21.64
CA GLY A 674 -26.41 -25.41 23.04
C GLY A 674 -27.76 -26.10 23.26
N SER A 675 -28.40 -26.59 22.18
CA SER A 675 -29.60 -27.43 22.30
C SER A 675 -29.24 -28.77 22.98
N PRO A 676 -30.09 -29.28 23.89
CA PRO A 676 -29.94 -30.63 24.44
C PRO A 676 -30.25 -31.73 23.42
N GLU A 677 -30.81 -31.39 22.25
CA GLU A 677 -31.11 -32.36 21.20
C GLU A 677 -29.83 -32.89 20.53
N THR A 678 -29.57 -34.17 20.74
CA THR A 678 -28.56 -34.91 19.98
C THR A 678 -29.03 -35.11 18.55
N ARG A 679 -28.16 -34.76 17.60
CA ARG A 679 -28.36 -34.96 16.16
C ARG A 679 -27.34 -35.95 15.64
N GLU A 680 -27.70 -36.61 14.55
CA GLU A 680 -26.90 -37.67 13.94
C GLU A 680 -26.51 -37.32 12.51
N LEU A 681 -25.27 -37.61 12.15
CA LEU A 681 -24.75 -37.43 10.80
C LEU A 681 -23.98 -38.69 10.37
N VAL A 682 -24.45 -39.33 9.31
CA VAL A 682 -23.77 -40.49 8.71
C VAL A 682 -22.80 -40.04 7.62
N VAL A 683 -21.56 -40.53 7.64
CA VAL A 683 -20.52 -40.23 6.64
C VAL A 683 -19.69 -41.48 6.31
N ASP A 684 -19.03 -41.49 5.15
CA ASP A 684 -18.17 -42.60 4.72
C ASP A 684 -16.70 -42.37 5.10
N ARG A 685 -16.29 -41.10 5.29
CA ARG A 685 -14.91 -40.71 5.60
C ARG A 685 -14.88 -39.58 6.62
N ILE A 686 -13.91 -39.61 7.52
CA ILE A 686 -13.65 -38.57 8.52
C ILE A 686 -12.22 -38.08 8.37
N VAL A 687 -12.07 -36.76 8.22
CA VAL A 687 -10.77 -36.06 8.23
C VAL A 687 -10.68 -35.17 9.46
N CYS A 688 -9.63 -35.31 10.27
CA CYS A 688 -9.39 -34.44 11.41
C CYS A 688 -8.41 -33.31 11.07
N ALA A 689 -8.87 -32.08 11.26
CA ALA A 689 -8.14 -30.83 11.05
C ALA A 689 -8.16 -29.93 12.30
N TYR A 690 -8.00 -30.52 13.49
CA TYR A 690 -7.93 -29.78 14.77
C TYR A 690 -6.60 -29.03 14.99
N GLY A 691 -5.63 -29.23 14.11
CA GLY A 691 -4.33 -28.56 14.12
C GLY A 691 -3.19 -29.51 14.48
N PHE A 692 -2.02 -28.92 14.69
CA PHE A 692 -0.77 -29.64 14.90
C PHE A 692 -0.05 -29.20 16.17
N ARG A 693 0.68 -30.12 16.77
CA ARG A 693 1.62 -29.89 17.87
C ARG A 693 3.04 -30.06 17.36
N VAL A 694 3.97 -29.41 18.04
CA VAL A 694 5.39 -29.67 17.81
C VAL A 694 5.72 -31.01 18.46
N LEU A 695 6.41 -31.86 17.70
CA LEU A 695 6.98 -33.09 18.21
C LEU A 695 8.46 -32.85 18.45
N TYR A 696 8.88 -32.94 19.70
CA TYR A 696 10.27 -32.88 20.09
C TYR A 696 10.81 -34.30 20.16
N PRO A 697 11.76 -34.68 19.29
CA PRO A 697 12.40 -35.98 19.42
C PRO A 697 13.10 -36.06 20.79
N GLU A 698 12.94 -37.16 21.52
CA GLU A 698 13.50 -37.32 22.87
C GLU A 698 15.03 -37.07 22.91
N TRP A 699 15.74 -37.52 21.87
CA TRP A 699 17.19 -37.30 21.76
C TRP A 699 17.58 -35.82 21.67
N LEU A 700 16.67 -34.96 21.22
CA LEU A 700 16.96 -33.54 21.02
C LEU A 700 16.95 -32.79 22.36
N GLU A 701 16.23 -33.27 23.37
CA GLU A 701 16.19 -32.67 24.72
C GLU A 701 17.58 -32.57 25.36
N LYS A 702 18.53 -33.41 24.94
CA LYS A 702 19.94 -33.34 25.36
C LYS A 702 20.67 -32.08 24.87
N PHE A 703 20.14 -31.40 23.85
CA PHE A 703 20.81 -30.32 23.11
C PHE A 703 20.05 -28.98 23.14
N ILE A 704 18.79 -29.00 23.58
CA ILE A 704 17.94 -27.80 23.69
C ILE A 704 17.37 -27.71 25.11
N SER A 705 17.41 -26.53 25.70
CA SER A 705 16.74 -26.22 26.96
C SER A 705 15.48 -25.39 26.70
N LYS A 706 14.52 -25.43 27.61
CA LYS A 706 13.38 -24.50 27.59
C LYS A 706 13.71 -23.28 28.45
N ASN A 707 13.40 -22.08 27.96
CA ASN A 707 13.49 -20.86 28.75
C ASN A 707 12.22 -20.63 29.59
N SER A 708 12.21 -19.56 30.40
CA SER A 708 11.09 -19.20 31.29
C SER A 708 9.77 -18.89 30.58
N GLN A 709 9.80 -18.71 29.26
CA GLN A 709 8.61 -18.50 28.41
C GLN A 709 8.24 -19.76 27.62
N ASP A 710 8.78 -20.93 28.00
CA ASP A 710 8.55 -22.24 27.36
C ASP A 710 9.00 -22.30 25.89
N ASN A 711 9.86 -21.36 25.46
CA ASN A 711 10.52 -21.40 24.16
C ASN A 711 11.82 -22.19 24.27
N TYR A 712 12.13 -22.98 23.24
CA TYR A 712 13.39 -23.73 23.19
C TYR A 712 14.56 -22.77 22.90
N GLU A 713 15.54 -22.74 23.79
CA GLU A 713 16.85 -22.14 23.61
C GLU A 713 17.84 -23.28 23.37
N ALA A 714 18.48 -23.25 22.22
CA ALA A 714 19.38 -24.31 21.84
C ALA A 714 20.80 -24.04 22.36
N GLY A 715 21.56 -25.12 22.59
CA GLY A 715 22.92 -25.06 23.15
C GLY A 715 23.93 -24.29 22.29
N LYS A 716 25.22 -24.38 22.63
CA LYS A 716 26.27 -23.63 21.91
C LYS A 716 26.23 -23.92 20.40
N ASN A 717 26.00 -22.87 19.61
CA ASN A 717 25.90 -22.90 18.14
C ASN A 717 24.71 -23.67 17.56
N ILE A 718 23.69 -23.98 18.36
CA ILE A 718 22.44 -24.57 17.89
C ILE A 718 21.34 -23.51 18.02
N PHE A 719 20.43 -23.45 17.06
CA PHE A 719 19.35 -22.46 16.98
C PHE A 719 18.04 -23.13 16.59
N VAL A 720 16.90 -22.52 16.91
CA VAL A 720 15.57 -22.99 16.54
C VAL A 720 14.79 -21.88 15.82
N ALA A 721 13.94 -22.26 14.86
CA ALA A 721 13.18 -21.33 14.05
C ALA A 721 11.79 -21.86 13.67
N GLY A 722 10.89 -20.92 13.39
CA GLY A 722 9.53 -21.19 12.90
C GLY A 722 8.63 -21.86 13.94
N GLU A 723 7.66 -22.63 13.45
CA GLU A 723 6.65 -23.27 14.31
C GLU A 723 7.25 -24.25 15.32
N PHE A 724 8.48 -24.75 15.08
CA PHE A 724 9.20 -25.57 16.05
C PHE A 724 9.53 -24.81 17.35
N ARG A 725 9.71 -23.48 17.25
CA ARG A 725 9.93 -22.57 18.39
C ARG A 725 8.62 -22.07 18.97
N THR A 726 7.68 -21.64 18.12
CA THR A 726 6.53 -20.82 18.54
C THR A 726 5.17 -21.55 18.49
N GLY A 727 5.15 -22.83 18.13
CA GLY A 727 3.94 -23.59 17.84
C GLY A 727 3.32 -23.26 16.49
N SER A 728 2.21 -23.92 16.14
CA SER A 728 1.60 -23.75 14.82
C SER A 728 1.12 -22.32 14.57
N ARG A 729 1.59 -21.71 13.49
CA ARG A 729 1.36 -20.31 13.10
C ARG A 729 1.30 -20.16 11.58
N LEU A 730 1.09 -18.94 11.09
CA LEU A 730 1.05 -18.67 9.66
C LEU A 730 2.45 -18.80 9.04
N ALA A 731 2.52 -19.15 7.76
CA ALA A 731 3.78 -19.20 7.02
C ALA A 731 4.57 -17.88 7.09
N THR A 732 3.89 -16.73 7.10
CA THR A 732 4.56 -15.43 7.24
C THR A 732 5.24 -15.24 8.60
N ASN A 733 4.76 -15.88 9.68
CA ASN A 733 5.43 -15.86 10.98
C ASN A 733 6.67 -16.76 10.93
N ALA A 734 6.53 -17.97 10.37
CA ALA A 734 7.65 -18.90 10.21
C ALA A 734 8.80 -18.28 9.39
N ILE A 735 8.46 -17.54 8.33
CA ILE A 735 9.44 -16.80 7.53
C ILE A 735 10.19 -15.76 8.37
N GLU A 736 9.48 -15.00 9.20
CA GLU A 736 10.10 -13.99 10.06
C GLU A 736 11.00 -14.64 11.12
N ASP A 737 10.51 -15.68 11.80
CA ASP A 737 11.29 -16.44 12.78
C ASP A 737 12.58 -17.01 12.14
N GLY A 738 12.51 -17.43 10.86
CA GLY A 738 13.68 -17.87 10.10
C GLY A 738 14.71 -16.76 9.84
N LYS A 739 14.25 -15.54 9.52
CA LYS A 739 15.13 -14.38 9.37
C LYS A 739 15.79 -14.01 10.69
N GLU A 740 15.04 -13.99 11.78
CA GLU A 740 15.56 -13.73 13.13
C GLU A 740 16.63 -14.76 13.53
N ALA A 741 16.36 -16.05 13.31
CA ALA A 741 17.31 -17.12 13.60
C ALA A 741 18.61 -16.97 12.78
N ALA A 742 18.50 -16.64 11.49
CA ALA A 742 19.67 -16.37 10.66
C ALA A 742 20.49 -15.16 11.15
N GLN A 743 19.83 -14.08 11.59
CA GLN A 743 20.50 -12.93 12.18
C GLN A 743 21.21 -13.28 13.50
N ALA A 744 20.57 -14.10 14.35
CA ALA A 744 21.17 -14.59 15.59
C ALA A 744 22.43 -15.43 15.31
N VAL A 745 22.38 -16.32 14.31
CA VAL A 745 23.54 -17.10 13.85
C VAL A 745 24.66 -16.18 13.36
N ILE A 746 24.35 -15.20 12.50
CA ILE A 746 25.34 -14.25 11.98
C ILE A 746 26.05 -13.51 13.12
N SER A 747 25.29 -13.01 14.10
CA SER A 747 25.84 -12.34 15.28
C SER A 747 26.74 -13.26 16.11
N ALA A 748 26.31 -14.51 16.35
CA ALA A 748 27.10 -15.49 17.09
C ALA A 748 28.41 -15.85 16.39
N LEU A 749 28.37 -16.07 15.06
CA LEU A 749 29.55 -16.40 14.26
C LEU A 749 30.57 -15.26 14.20
N ARG A 750 30.12 -14.00 14.23
CA ARG A 750 30.99 -12.82 14.29
C ARG A 750 31.66 -12.66 15.66
N LEU A 751 30.91 -12.81 16.74
CA LEU A 751 31.45 -12.71 18.11
C LEU A 751 32.46 -13.82 18.42
N GLY A 752 32.29 -15.01 17.81
CA GLY A 752 33.24 -16.10 17.91
C GLY A 752 34.59 -15.83 17.27
N GLU A 753 34.68 -14.92 16.29
CA GLU A 753 35.96 -14.50 15.69
C GLU A 753 36.61 -13.35 16.45
N ALA A 754 35.86 -12.44 17.06
CA ALA A 754 36.43 -11.35 17.86
C ALA A 754 37.12 -11.82 19.16
N LYS A 755 36.90 -13.08 19.56
CA LYS A 755 37.54 -13.73 20.73
C LYS A 755 38.73 -14.63 20.38
N LYS A 756 39.04 -14.83 19.10
CA LYS A 756 40.24 -15.53 18.62
C LYS A 756 41.22 -14.51 18.08
#